data_AF-A0A7X7YSD2-F1
#
_entry.id   AF-A0A7X7YSD2-F1
#
_cell.length_a   1.000
_cell.length_b   1.000
_cell.length_c   1.000
_cell.angle_alpha   90.00
_cell.angle_beta   90.00
_cell.angle_gamma   90.00
#
_symmetry.space_group_name_H-M   'P 1'
#
loop_
_entity.id
_entity.type
_entity.pdbx_description
1 polymer ?
#
loop_
_entity_poly.entity_id
_entity_poly.type
_entity_poly.pdbx_seq_one_letter_code
_entity_poly.pdbx_strand_id
1 'polypeptide(L)'
;MQPQDKWIEADGVKVWKIPSDAEIMGVNTAKAGAVKNLAQSNKLIAFVGEAQGAGTIQDQEVAKLRAYSQIAELLNANVSTFAQLVEGQLQNVQVSGNKSDIVSASTNAYKRVTELFAAGRVSGAYVYATWRVKEGNLVHTYVLLVYDPEDVKKFIEMQPDIQQAVNQLGNLGVDFFTSLNSVIDQAMLGTPLAPAAQTPQQTAQPTQPTQPTQPTQPIQPTPSLPSNVSYMKGIGEAYGNTELEAEEVAKKNALTNLSEQLYVDVQTTSKLNEQLLQTISNNTVRETLNREYQKTIETKSQFEFIDVRYNVVDKKKDSSGKYYAKVEALVEEENTKKTFETYISLKLAGTLLDSGMVFTAKGLLDKYEPLFSKYKFPPTISQEIALIVGKIRSKYAEIDGMVNNIKAKEIKDFNDVVQIVELLNALDAAALDVPDGLVDRERLRPYLKDVRIELSGPTEVLIGEQVSVEIKSSANAITSVRIINDNIDGPNIVTLKDGKAVFSGIVKAIDSKITVSIGGLVNTVWAPGKVLVNPDVVRVISRDGDKLRILAGGSAKPGLDTKATRDNAIKDALTKIVRKSAAEVLLGQDKDLLDVPIDEYIVNKVSAGIDYEITATGEYQGIYFAVVSATVMKERFQNDIRDALKSAPSGFAMLIVDGDSSGYIEPAMISSIVDAGIKLVSKDFSKKILEEQQRLGYNLTTLGKLAVLSSARYVLYTKVTSTSTYVSDYGVYSVRTAVSTQIIDSITGNILTAPQFEEVNTGATAQAAVSKIVNGQNFKNYVQQIINSLNFENVQTKKVFRYTFVLERAVYGSMLMDYLNAKYEGIKIIEKADTKLVIETNVDMNTLETFFKTIDALKIKKISDYNYQVTK
;
A
#
# COMPACT_ATOMS: atom_id res chain seq x y z
N MET A 1 49.06 37.86 19.71
CA MET A 1 47.83 37.24 20.26
C MET A 1 47.57 35.98 19.44
N GLN A 2 47.52 34.80 20.06
CA GLN A 2 47.11 33.58 19.36
C GLN A 2 45.67 33.76 18.84
N PRO A 3 45.32 33.26 17.64
CA PRO A 3 43.95 33.33 17.16
C PRO A 3 43.04 32.68 18.20
N GLN A 4 42.08 33.44 18.73
CA GLN A 4 41.09 32.89 19.64
C GLN A 4 40.26 31.87 18.87
N ASP A 5 40.28 30.62 19.33
CA ASP A 5 39.45 29.56 18.77
C ASP A 5 37.97 29.99 18.83
N LYS A 6 37.30 29.97 17.68
CA LYS A 6 35.88 30.31 17.56
C LYS A 6 35.05 29.02 17.59
N TRP A 7 33.94 29.04 18.33
CA TRP A 7 33.11 27.86 18.57
C TRP A 7 31.65 28.15 18.28
N ILE A 8 30.94 27.14 17.77
CA ILE A 8 29.48 27.05 17.88
C ILE A 8 29.16 26.54 19.28
N GLU A 9 28.28 27.26 19.99
CA GLU A 9 27.92 26.97 21.38
C GLU A 9 26.43 26.64 21.52
N ALA A 10 26.09 25.86 22.54
CA ALA A 10 24.74 25.56 22.99
C ALA A 10 24.59 25.92 24.48
N ASP A 11 23.88 27.01 24.78
CA ASP A 11 23.69 27.50 26.16
C ASP A 11 24.98 27.54 27.00
N GLY A 12 26.06 28.05 26.40
CA GLY A 12 27.39 28.20 27.01
C GLY A 12 28.28 26.94 26.97
N VAL A 13 27.83 25.84 26.36
CA VAL A 13 28.63 24.63 26.12
C VAL A 13 29.19 24.64 24.71
N LYS A 14 30.50 24.39 24.57
CA LYS A 14 31.19 24.32 23.27
C LYS A 14 30.78 23.04 22.53
N VAL A 15 30.23 23.21 21.32
CA VAL A 15 29.63 22.13 20.52
C VAL A 15 30.47 21.78 19.30
N TRP A 16 30.94 22.78 18.56
CA TRP A 16 31.72 22.54 17.34
C TRP A 16 32.76 23.64 17.11
N LYS A 17 34.00 23.28 16.80
CA LYS A 17 35.09 24.23 16.53
C LYS A 17 34.97 24.74 15.09
N ILE A 18 35.06 26.05 14.89
CA ILE A 18 35.02 26.68 13.57
C ILE A 18 36.25 27.59 13.36
N PRO A 19 36.62 27.89 12.10
CA PRO A 19 37.69 28.84 11.82
C PRO A 19 37.47 30.20 12.47
N SER A 20 38.54 30.87 12.89
CA SER A 20 38.46 32.17 13.59
C SER A 20 37.84 33.28 12.72
N ASP A 21 38.02 33.17 11.40
CA ASP A 21 37.49 34.06 10.37
C ASP A 21 36.08 33.65 9.87
N ALA A 22 35.50 32.57 10.40
CA ALA A 22 34.17 32.12 10.00
C ALA A 22 33.07 33.11 10.40
N GLU A 23 32.18 33.43 9.46
CA GLU A 23 30.97 34.22 9.67
C GLU A 23 29.80 33.28 10.02
N ILE A 24 29.32 33.32 11.26
CA ILE A 24 28.16 32.51 11.69
C ILE A 24 26.90 33.18 11.14
N MET A 25 26.22 32.46 10.24
CA MET A 25 25.00 32.93 9.57
C MET A 25 23.74 32.67 10.40
N GLY A 26 23.76 31.65 11.26
CA GLY A 26 22.64 31.34 12.13
C GLY A 26 22.93 30.15 13.05
N VAL A 27 22.33 30.18 14.24
CA VAL A 27 22.34 29.09 15.23
C VAL A 27 20.91 28.87 15.71
N ASN A 28 20.50 27.62 15.80
CA ASN A 28 19.15 27.22 16.19
C ASN A 28 19.00 27.23 17.72
N THR A 29 18.73 28.41 18.27
CA THR A 29 18.59 28.63 19.71
C THR A 29 17.45 27.85 20.34
N ALA A 30 16.39 27.52 19.60
CA ALA A 30 15.26 26.73 20.08
C ALA A 30 15.64 25.28 20.44
N LYS A 31 16.74 24.77 19.88
CA LYS A 31 17.28 23.43 20.18
C LYS A 31 18.54 23.47 21.05
N ALA A 32 18.99 24.66 21.50
CA ALA A 32 20.22 24.82 22.29
C ALA A 32 20.23 23.99 23.58
N GLY A 33 19.11 23.95 24.33
CA GLY A 33 19.00 23.12 25.53
C GLY A 33 19.13 21.61 25.25
N ALA A 34 18.56 21.13 24.13
CA ALA A 34 18.68 19.73 23.72
C ALA A 34 20.12 19.39 23.30
N VAL A 35 20.74 20.25 22.47
CA VAL A 35 22.14 20.08 22.04
C VAL A 35 23.10 20.15 23.22
N LYS A 36 22.86 21.03 24.19
CA LYS A 36 23.64 21.10 25.44
C LYS A 36 23.56 19.78 26.22
N ASN A 37 22.35 19.23 26.40
CA ASN A 37 22.17 17.98 27.11
C ASN A 37 22.87 16.81 26.40
N LEU A 38 22.79 16.77 25.06
CA LEU A 38 23.50 15.78 24.24
C LEU A 38 25.02 15.93 24.33
N ALA A 39 25.54 17.17 24.30
CA ALA A 39 26.97 17.45 24.43
C ALA A 39 27.50 17.08 25.83
N GLN A 40 26.78 17.43 26.89
CA GLN A 40 27.16 17.12 28.28
C GLN A 40 27.06 15.64 28.63
N SER A 41 26.16 14.90 27.98
CA SER A 41 26.04 13.44 28.12
C SER A 41 26.96 12.66 27.18
N ASN A 42 27.81 13.34 26.41
CA ASN A 42 28.71 12.75 25.41
C ASN A 42 27.98 11.91 24.34
N LYS A 43 26.74 12.28 24.02
CA LYS A 43 25.85 11.64 23.03
C LYS A 43 25.54 12.53 21.83
N LEU A 44 26.29 13.62 21.66
CA LEU A 44 26.06 14.55 20.57
C LEU A 44 26.59 13.96 19.26
N ILE A 45 25.68 13.65 18.35
CA ILE A 45 25.99 13.22 16.99
C ILE A 45 25.78 14.41 16.06
N ALA A 46 26.83 14.82 15.36
CA ALA A 46 26.77 15.95 14.45
C ALA A 46 27.53 15.71 13.16
N PHE A 47 26.98 16.23 12.07
CA PHE A 47 27.51 16.10 10.72
C PHE A 47 27.68 17.48 10.12
N VAL A 48 28.75 17.66 9.35
CA VAL A 48 29.03 18.90 8.64
C VAL A 48 29.03 18.63 7.15
N GLY A 49 28.14 19.32 6.45
CA GLY A 49 28.18 19.38 5.00
C GLY A 49 28.69 20.74 4.55
N GLU A 50 29.38 20.73 3.42
CA GLU A 50 30.04 21.89 2.85
C GLU A 50 29.56 22.09 1.40
N ALA A 51 29.30 23.34 1.02
CA ALA A 51 29.07 23.73 -0.36
C ALA A 51 29.95 24.93 -0.74
N GLN A 52 30.53 24.87 -1.93
CA GLN A 52 31.35 25.92 -2.48
C GLN A 52 30.52 26.71 -3.50
N GLY A 53 30.40 28.02 -3.31
CA GLY A 53 29.58 28.85 -4.19
C GLY A 53 29.67 30.34 -3.89
N ALA A 54 28.60 31.07 -4.21
CA ALA A 54 28.51 32.51 -3.99
C ALA A 54 28.01 32.88 -2.58
N GLY A 55 27.79 31.89 -1.71
CA GLY A 55 27.24 32.12 -0.36
C GLY A 55 25.74 32.41 -0.42
N THR A 56 25.00 31.73 -1.27
CA THR A 56 23.57 31.88 -1.43
C THR A 56 22.80 30.95 -0.48
N ILE A 57 21.48 31.13 -0.38
CA ILE A 57 20.59 30.19 0.33
C ILE A 57 20.67 28.79 -0.32
N GLN A 58 20.95 28.73 -1.62
CA GLN A 58 21.10 27.47 -2.34
C GLN A 58 22.35 26.71 -1.93
N ASP A 59 23.47 27.41 -1.69
CA ASP A 59 24.69 26.81 -1.15
C ASP A 59 24.45 26.27 0.27
N GLN A 60 23.61 26.94 1.07
CA GLN A 60 23.21 26.43 2.38
C GLN A 60 22.39 25.14 2.28
N GLU A 61 21.46 25.05 1.33
CA GLU A 61 20.69 23.82 1.12
C GLU A 61 21.55 22.69 0.56
N VAL A 62 22.52 22.96 -0.32
CA VAL A 62 23.49 21.94 -0.80
C VAL A 62 24.39 21.44 0.35
N ALA A 63 24.89 22.34 1.19
CA ALA A 63 25.67 22.00 2.37
C ALA A 63 24.85 21.15 3.35
N LYS A 64 23.59 21.53 3.61
CA LYS A 64 22.65 20.76 4.42
C LYS A 64 22.40 19.36 3.85
N LEU A 65 22.19 19.23 2.55
CA LEU A 65 21.97 17.94 1.88
C LEU A 65 23.19 17.01 1.98
N ARG A 66 24.41 17.55 1.85
CA ARG A 66 25.66 16.79 2.07
C ARG A 66 25.86 16.35 3.51
N ALA A 67 25.35 17.11 4.49
CA ALA A 67 25.32 16.67 5.89
C ALA A 67 24.33 15.50 6.07
N TYR A 68 23.19 15.51 5.37
CA TYR A 68 22.21 14.41 5.41
C TYR A 68 22.70 13.13 4.70
N SER A 69 23.52 13.21 3.66
CA SER A 69 24.06 12.01 2.99
C SER A 69 25.01 11.22 3.89
N GLN A 70 25.79 11.90 4.73
CA GLN A 70 26.67 11.26 5.72
C GLN A 70 25.87 10.49 6.80
N ILE A 71 24.66 10.95 7.15
CA ILE A 71 23.75 10.20 8.03
C ILE A 71 23.27 8.92 7.37
N ALA A 72 22.88 8.99 6.09
CA ALA A 72 22.40 7.82 5.36
C ALA A 72 23.48 6.73 5.23
N GLU A 73 24.73 7.13 5.00
CA GLU A 73 25.89 6.24 5.00
C GLU A 73 26.12 5.59 6.38
N LEU A 74 26.07 6.37 7.46
CA LEU A 74 26.21 5.86 8.83
C LEU A 74 25.07 4.88 9.19
N LEU A 75 23.81 5.23 8.92
CA LEU A 75 22.65 4.40 9.24
C LEU A 75 22.66 3.08 8.46
N ASN A 76 23.09 3.10 7.19
CA ASN A 76 23.23 1.89 6.38
C ASN A 76 24.37 0.99 6.88
N ALA A 77 25.51 1.56 7.29
CA ALA A 77 26.61 0.79 7.89
C ALA A 77 26.16 0.09 9.19
N ASN A 78 25.34 0.79 10.00
CA ASN A 78 24.83 0.31 11.28
C ASN A 78 23.80 -0.83 11.17
N VAL A 79 23.15 -1.02 10.01
CA VAL A 79 22.29 -2.20 9.73
C VAL A 79 23.07 -3.50 9.89
N SER A 80 24.30 -3.54 9.36
CA SER A 80 25.12 -4.75 9.41
C SER A 80 25.64 -5.03 10.82
N THR A 81 26.01 -3.99 11.57
CA THR A 81 26.50 -4.07 12.94
C THR A 81 25.39 -4.44 13.93
N PHE A 82 24.17 -3.92 13.73
CA PHE A 82 22.99 -4.29 14.52
C PHE A 82 22.64 -5.76 14.35
N ALA A 83 22.66 -6.27 13.12
CA ALA A 83 22.41 -7.70 12.85
C ALA A 83 23.41 -8.59 13.60
N GLN A 84 24.70 -8.23 13.61
CA GLN A 84 25.75 -8.95 14.32
C GLN A 84 25.62 -8.88 15.85
N LEU A 85 25.22 -7.74 16.42
CA LEU A 85 25.06 -7.58 17.87
C LEU A 85 23.82 -8.31 18.40
N VAL A 86 22.71 -8.30 17.65
CA VAL A 86 21.53 -9.12 17.96
C VAL A 86 21.88 -10.61 17.88
N GLU A 87 22.65 -11.01 16.87
CA GLU A 87 23.14 -12.39 16.75
C GLU A 87 24.03 -12.79 17.96
N GLY A 88 24.88 -11.87 18.44
CA GLY A 88 25.70 -12.06 19.65
C GLY A 88 24.89 -12.15 20.95
N GLN A 89 23.82 -11.36 21.11
CA GLN A 89 22.93 -11.46 22.28
C GLN A 89 22.12 -12.76 22.28
N LEU A 90 21.71 -13.23 21.10
CA LEU A 90 21.00 -14.50 20.91
C LEU A 90 21.89 -15.75 21.08
N GLN A 91 23.22 -15.60 21.18
CA GLN A 91 24.11 -16.69 21.58
C GLN A 91 23.94 -17.07 23.06
N ASN A 92 23.56 -16.11 23.91
CA ASN A 92 23.48 -16.30 25.37
C ASN A 92 22.06 -16.62 25.88
N VAL A 93 21.04 -16.56 25.02
CA VAL A 93 19.65 -16.90 25.36
C VAL A 93 19.34 -18.33 24.90
N GLN A 94 18.89 -19.19 25.81
CA GLN A 94 18.32 -20.50 25.45
C GLN A 94 16.94 -20.28 24.83
N VAL A 95 16.90 -20.10 23.50
CA VAL A 95 15.63 -19.95 22.79
C VAL A 95 15.15 -21.30 22.29
N SER A 96 13.88 -21.65 22.57
CA SER A 96 13.23 -22.91 22.17
C SER A 96 12.75 -22.93 20.70
N GLY A 97 13.35 -22.12 19.83
CA GLY A 97 12.98 -21.96 18.42
C GLY A 97 14.20 -21.72 17.51
N ASN A 98 13.98 -21.75 16.19
CA ASN A 98 15.05 -21.65 15.19
C ASN A 98 15.73 -20.28 15.26
N LYS A 99 17.02 -20.23 15.60
CA LYS A 99 17.78 -18.98 15.77
C LYS A 99 17.83 -18.11 14.50
N SER A 100 17.74 -18.71 13.31
CA SER A 100 17.72 -17.96 12.03
C SER A 100 16.44 -17.14 11.84
N ASP A 101 15.30 -17.62 12.35
CA ASP A 101 14.01 -16.96 12.16
C ASP A 101 13.93 -15.68 13.01
N ILE A 102 14.61 -15.69 14.16
CA ILE A 102 14.73 -14.55 15.06
C ILE A 102 15.71 -13.50 14.50
N VAL A 103 16.84 -13.94 13.94
CA VAL A 103 17.79 -13.04 13.23
C VAL A 103 17.12 -12.42 12.00
N SER A 104 16.33 -13.19 11.26
CA SER A 104 15.58 -12.72 10.10
C SER A 104 14.48 -11.72 10.49
N ALA A 105 13.71 -12.00 11.55
CA ALA A 105 12.72 -11.07 12.10
C ALA A 105 13.36 -9.77 12.63
N SER A 106 14.52 -9.86 13.29
CA SER A 106 15.27 -8.70 13.80
C SER A 106 15.87 -7.86 12.66
N THR A 107 16.41 -8.52 11.63
CA THR A 107 16.94 -7.89 10.42
C THR A 107 15.82 -7.22 9.62
N ASN A 108 14.66 -7.86 9.52
CA ASN A 108 13.47 -7.27 8.88
C ASN A 108 12.92 -6.10 9.69
N ALA A 109 12.87 -6.19 11.02
CA ALA A 109 12.48 -5.07 11.88
C ALA A 109 13.44 -3.88 11.73
N TYR A 110 14.76 -4.12 11.72
CA TYR A 110 15.75 -3.06 11.52
C TYR A 110 15.71 -2.49 10.09
N LYS A 111 15.55 -3.33 9.06
CA LYS A 111 15.33 -2.88 7.67
C LYS A 111 14.07 -2.04 7.56
N ARG A 112 12.97 -2.44 8.19
CA ARG A 112 11.71 -1.67 8.23
C ARG A 112 11.89 -0.34 8.95
N VAL A 113 12.64 -0.30 10.05
CA VAL A 113 13.01 0.94 10.75
C VAL A 113 13.88 1.82 9.84
N THR A 114 14.88 1.25 9.18
CA THR A 114 15.76 1.95 8.21
C THR A 114 14.99 2.48 7.00
N GLU A 115 14.04 1.70 6.49
CA GLU A 115 13.12 2.08 5.41
C GLU A 115 12.18 3.21 5.86
N LEU A 116 11.74 3.21 7.12
CA LEU A 116 10.93 4.31 7.67
C LEU A 116 11.77 5.57 7.92
N PHE A 117 13.05 5.44 8.28
CA PHE A 117 14.02 6.53 8.28
C PHE A 117 14.29 7.09 6.87
N ALA A 118 14.27 6.23 5.86
CA ALA A 118 14.45 6.62 4.47
C ALA A 118 13.16 7.21 3.86
N ALA A 119 11.99 6.72 4.27
CA ALA A 119 10.67 7.11 3.75
C ALA A 119 10.05 8.32 4.50
N GLY A 120 10.49 8.64 5.71
CA GLY A 120 10.12 9.85 6.45
C GLY A 120 11.33 10.76 6.64
N ARG A 121 11.32 11.97 6.03
CA ARG A 121 12.31 13.06 6.23
C ARG A 121 12.86 13.04 7.66
N VAL A 122 14.15 12.73 7.82
CA VAL A 122 14.89 12.47 9.07
C VAL A 122 14.33 13.26 10.26
N SER A 123 13.38 12.66 11.00
CA SER A 123 12.60 13.37 12.03
C SER A 123 13.37 13.66 13.32
N GLY A 124 14.62 13.19 13.42
CA GLY A 124 15.55 13.48 14.53
C GLY A 124 16.76 14.33 14.15
N ALA A 125 16.94 14.73 12.88
CA ALA A 125 18.09 15.52 12.47
C ALA A 125 17.70 16.92 12.03
N TYR A 126 18.29 17.92 12.68
CA TYR A 126 18.01 19.33 12.43
C TYR A 126 19.28 20.13 12.20
N VAL A 127 19.19 21.17 11.39
CA VAL A 127 20.26 22.16 11.25
C VAL A 127 20.39 22.91 12.56
N TYR A 128 21.56 22.77 13.20
CA TYR A 128 21.87 23.47 14.44
C TYR A 128 22.64 24.76 14.18
N ALA A 129 23.58 24.79 13.23
CA ALA A 129 24.30 26.01 12.89
C ALA A 129 24.69 26.06 11.42
N THR A 130 24.84 27.28 10.91
CA THR A 130 25.33 27.55 9.56
C THR A 130 26.40 28.63 9.64
N TRP A 131 27.53 28.43 8.99
CA TRP A 131 28.58 29.45 8.89
C TRP A 131 29.19 29.49 7.48
N ARG A 132 29.94 30.55 7.22
CA ARG A 132 30.66 30.75 5.96
C ARG A 132 32.11 31.09 6.24
N VAL A 133 32.99 30.59 5.38
CA VAL A 133 34.40 30.96 5.35
C VAL A 133 34.66 31.53 3.97
N LYS A 134 35.25 32.73 3.93
CA LYS A 134 35.57 33.40 2.67
C LYS A 134 37.04 33.12 2.34
N GLU A 135 37.27 32.34 1.31
CA GLU A 135 38.61 32.02 0.81
C GLU A 135 38.77 32.65 -0.59
N GLY A 136 39.31 33.86 -0.64
CA GLY A 136 39.43 34.62 -1.89
C GLY A 136 38.08 34.97 -2.51
N ASN A 137 37.82 34.51 -3.73
CA ASN A 137 36.55 34.73 -4.46
C ASN A 137 35.52 33.61 -4.20
N LEU A 138 35.85 32.62 -3.38
CA LEU A 138 35.01 31.47 -3.11
C LEU A 138 34.45 31.57 -1.70
N VAL A 139 33.14 31.34 -1.57
CA VAL A 139 32.47 31.28 -0.28
C VAL A 139 32.16 29.82 0.03
N HIS A 140 32.86 29.28 1.02
CA HIS A 140 32.59 27.95 1.55
C HIS A 140 31.48 28.09 2.59
N THR A 141 30.32 27.52 2.30
CA THR A 141 29.15 27.52 3.17
C THR A 141 29.05 26.17 3.87
N TYR A 142 28.95 26.19 5.18
CA TYR A 142 28.91 25.00 6.02
C TYR A 142 27.61 24.94 6.81
N VAL A 143 27.08 23.74 6.93
CA VAL A 143 25.89 23.44 7.74
C VAL A 143 26.24 22.35 8.74
N LEU A 144 26.12 22.65 10.02
CA LEU A 144 26.18 21.70 11.13
C LEU A 144 24.78 21.19 11.43
N LEU A 145 24.65 19.89 11.32
CA LEU A 145 23.42 19.17 11.48
C LEU A 145 23.56 18.22 12.66
N VAL A 146 22.66 18.34 13.63
CA VAL A 146 22.67 17.54 14.86
C VAL A 146 21.59 16.48 14.76
N TYR A 147 21.94 15.25 15.11
CA TYR A 147 21.04 14.11 15.18
C TYR A 147 20.71 13.81 16.65
N ASP A 148 19.41 13.82 16.97
CA ASP A 148 18.85 13.55 18.29
C ASP A 148 18.17 12.17 18.34
N PRO A 149 18.79 11.18 19.00
CA PRO A 149 18.26 9.81 19.07
C PRO A 149 17.00 9.68 19.95
N GLU A 150 16.70 10.63 20.84
CA GLU A 150 15.49 10.59 21.68
C GLU A 150 14.23 11.03 20.91
N ASP A 151 14.37 12.01 20.01
CA ASP A 151 13.28 12.41 19.10
C ASP A 151 12.95 11.25 18.11
N VAL A 152 13.98 10.48 17.73
CA VAL A 152 13.85 9.24 16.96
C VAL A 152 13.05 8.17 17.70
N LYS A 153 13.38 7.93 18.97
CA LYS A 153 12.70 6.93 19.79
C LYS A 153 11.20 7.21 19.90
N LYS A 154 10.83 8.47 20.17
CA LYS A 154 9.42 8.90 20.24
C LYS A 154 8.68 8.69 18.92
N PHE A 155 9.35 8.95 17.79
CA PHE A 155 8.75 8.74 16.47
C PHE A 155 8.50 7.25 16.18
N ILE A 156 9.44 6.37 16.55
CA ILE A 156 9.29 4.91 16.41
C ILE A 156 8.15 4.38 17.31
N GLU A 157 8.05 4.89 18.54
CA GLU A 157 6.98 4.53 19.49
C GLU A 157 5.57 4.93 19.01
N MET A 158 5.46 5.84 18.05
CA MET A 158 4.19 6.29 17.46
C MET A 158 3.72 5.44 16.27
N GLN A 159 4.52 4.48 15.79
CA GLN A 159 4.19 3.65 14.60
C GLN A 159 3.68 2.26 15.00
N PRO A 160 2.40 1.93 14.73
CA PRO A 160 1.76 0.67 15.18
C PRO A 160 2.46 -0.59 14.67
N ASP A 161 2.92 -0.57 13.42
CA ASP A 161 3.50 -1.72 12.72
C ASP A 161 4.89 -2.10 13.27
N ILE A 162 5.61 -1.13 13.86
CA ILE A 162 6.92 -1.36 14.48
C ILE A 162 6.75 -1.86 15.91
N GLN A 163 5.74 -1.37 16.62
CA GLN A 163 5.46 -1.75 17.99
C GLN A 163 5.16 -3.25 18.10
N GLN A 164 4.53 -3.84 17.08
CA GLN A 164 4.34 -5.28 16.99
C GLN A 164 5.67 -6.06 16.88
N ALA A 165 6.62 -5.59 16.07
CA ALA A 165 7.94 -6.22 15.92
C ALA A 165 8.83 -6.02 17.17
N VAL A 166 8.79 -4.84 17.78
CA VAL A 166 9.50 -4.52 19.03
C VAL A 166 8.96 -5.35 20.20
N ASN A 167 7.64 -5.51 20.29
CA ASN A 167 7.01 -6.36 21.32
C ASN A 167 7.37 -7.85 21.12
N GLN A 168 7.49 -8.31 19.88
CA GLN A 168 7.97 -9.67 19.58
C GLN A 168 9.42 -9.89 20.01
N LEU A 169 10.29 -8.89 19.84
CA LEU A 169 11.69 -8.95 20.31
C LEU A 169 11.80 -8.85 21.84
N GLY A 170 10.98 -8.01 22.47
CA GLY A 170 10.89 -7.91 23.93
C GLY A 170 10.44 -9.22 24.60
N ASN A 171 9.50 -9.94 23.98
CA ASN A 171 9.07 -11.28 24.44
C ASN A 171 10.18 -12.34 24.33
N LEU A 172 11.25 -12.08 23.59
CA LEU A 172 12.41 -12.96 23.41
C LEU A 172 13.62 -12.53 24.25
N GLY A 173 13.43 -11.58 25.17
CA GLY A 173 14.48 -11.07 26.06
C GLY A 173 15.45 -10.08 25.40
N VAL A 174 15.15 -9.61 24.18
CA VAL A 174 15.97 -8.63 23.45
C VAL A 174 15.42 -7.24 23.67
N ASP A 175 16.17 -6.40 24.40
CA ASP A 175 15.85 -4.99 24.54
C ASP A 175 16.30 -4.23 23.29
N PHE A 176 15.39 -4.19 22.32
CA PHE A 176 15.59 -3.58 21.00
C PHE A 176 16.19 -2.17 21.06
N PHE A 177 15.73 -1.33 21.99
CA PHE A 177 16.22 0.05 22.09
C PHE A 177 17.59 0.15 22.76
N THR A 178 17.89 -0.75 23.71
CA THR A 178 19.24 -0.85 24.29
C THR A 178 20.26 -1.34 23.26
N SER A 179 19.89 -2.30 22.42
CA SER A 179 20.74 -2.80 21.33
C SER A 179 20.91 -1.78 20.20
N LEU A 180 19.85 -1.03 19.86
CA LEU A 180 19.92 0.09 18.91
C LEU A 180 20.86 1.20 19.41
N ASN A 181 20.74 1.59 20.69
CA ASN A 181 21.62 2.59 21.30
C ASN A 181 23.08 2.12 21.36
N SER A 182 23.32 0.85 21.72
CA SER A 182 24.68 0.29 21.76
C SER A 182 25.35 0.20 20.39
N VAL A 183 24.58 -0.03 19.31
CA VAL A 183 25.10 -0.06 17.93
C VAL A 183 25.50 1.34 17.48
N ILE A 184 24.68 2.34 17.81
CA ILE A 184 24.97 3.75 17.53
C ILE A 184 26.22 4.19 18.31
N ASP A 185 26.35 3.80 19.58
CA ASP A 185 27.51 4.10 20.42
C ASP A 185 28.81 3.43 19.90
N GLN A 186 28.73 2.18 19.41
CA GLN A 186 29.90 1.47 18.85
C GLN A 186 30.34 2.00 17.48
N ALA A 187 29.40 2.40 16.62
CA ALA A 187 29.71 2.99 15.32
C ALA A 187 30.46 4.34 15.43
N MET A 188 30.37 4.99 16.59
CA MET A 188 30.99 6.28 16.87
C MET A 188 32.39 6.22 17.49
N LEU A 189 32.87 5.04 17.90
CA LEU A 189 34.22 4.89 18.48
C LEU A 189 35.37 4.98 17.45
N GLY A 190 35.06 5.05 16.15
CA GLY A 190 36.05 5.00 15.06
C GLY A 190 36.07 6.18 14.07
N THR A 191 35.21 7.19 14.23
CA THR A 191 35.19 8.38 13.36
C THR A 191 36.05 9.49 14.00
N PRO A 192 37.06 10.07 13.31
CA PRO A 192 37.90 11.08 13.91
C PRO A 192 37.10 12.36 14.17
N LEU A 193 36.82 12.64 15.45
CA LEU A 193 36.34 13.93 15.91
C LEU A 193 37.52 14.92 15.85
N ALA A 194 37.43 15.88 14.90
CA ALA A 194 38.32 17.02 14.60
C ALA A 194 39.25 16.86 13.38
N PRO A 195 39.32 17.86 12.47
CA PRO A 195 40.36 17.91 11.44
C PRO A 195 41.73 18.23 12.07
N ALA A 196 42.73 17.42 11.73
CA ALA A 196 44.14 17.76 11.89
C ALA A 196 44.50 18.94 10.98
N ALA A 197 45.31 19.87 11.52
CA ALA A 197 45.76 21.08 10.84
C ALA A 197 46.51 20.80 9.53
N GLN A 198 46.18 21.54 8.47
CA GLN A 198 47.05 21.67 7.29
C GLN A 198 47.32 23.15 7.02
N THR A 199 48.61 23.50 7.05
CA THR A 199 49.18 24.84 6.83
C THR A 199 49.07 25.28 5.36
N PRO A 200 48.83 26.57 5.06
CA PRO A 200 48.75 27.10 3.68
C PRO A 200 50.11 27.57 3.15
N GLN A 201 50.40 27.32 1.88
CA GLN A 201 51.45 28.00 1.11
C GLN A 201 50.82 29.06 0.18
N GLN A 202 51.31 30.29 0.32
CA GLN A 202 50.90 31.53 -0.38
C GLN A 202 51.38 31.62 -1.84
N THR A 203 50.62 32.34 -2.67
CA THR A 203 51.02 33.51 -3.51
C THR A 203 49.82 33.91 -4.38
N ALA A 204 49.53 35.15 -4.80
CA ALA A 204 49.83 36.52 -4.41
C ALA A 204 48.80 37.38 -5.21
N GLN A 205 48.13 38.34 -4.58
CA GLN A 205 47.22 39.30 -5.22
C GLN A 205 47.99 40.57 -5.65
N PRO A 206 47.50 41.33 -6.65
CA PRO A 206 47.44 42.77 -6.42
C PRO A 206 46.12 43.46 -6.88
N THR A 207 45.53 44.15 -5.90
CA THR A 207 44.98 45.54 -5.90
C THR A 207 43.82 45.98 -6.80
N GLN A 208 42.73 46.33 -6.10
CA GLN A 208 41.69 47.33 -6.42
C GLN A 208 42.29 48.76 -6.44
N PRO A 209 41.62 49.77 -7.05
CA PRO A 209 40.86 50.70 -6.19
C PRO A 209 39.65 51.45 -6.82
N THR A 210 38.71 51.78 -5.90
CA THR A 210 37.91 53.02 -5.74
C THR A 210 36.65 53.31 -6.57
N GLN A 211 35.54 53.37 -5.82
CA GLN A 211 34.28 54.12 -6.05
C GLN A 211 34.54 55.64 -5.94
N PRO A 212 33.69 56.57 -6.48
CA PRO A 212 32.46 56.92 -5.76
C PRO A 212 31.24 57.46 -6.57
N THR A 213 30.11 57.49 -5.86
CA THR A 213 28.94 58.41 -5.91
C THR A 213 27.84 58.29 -6.99
N GLN A 214 26.62 58.15 -6.47
CA GLN A 214 25.30 58.18 -7.09
C GLN A 214 24.73 59.63 -7.07
N PRO A 215 23.86 60.04 -8.01
CA PRO A 215 22.46 60.30 -7.59
C PRO A 215 21.35 60.01 -8.64
N THR A 216 20.29 59.35 -8.14
CA THR A 216 18.82 59.42 -8.40
C THR A 216 18.15 59.38 -9.80
N GLN A 217 17.21 58.40 -9.88
CA GLN A 217 15.95 58.23 -10.68
C GLN A 217 16.05 57.87 -12.18
N PRO A 218 15.05 57.19 -12.81
CA PRO A 218 13.79 56.59 -12.32
C PRO A 218 13.63 55.09 -12.71
N ILE A 219 12.50 54.48 -12.29
CA ILE A 219 12.07 53.11 -12.56
C ILE A 219 12.13 52.77 -14.07
N GLN A 220 12.90 51.75 -14.44
CA GLN A 220 12.97 51.19 -15.79
C GLN A 220 12.20 49.86 -15.89
N PRO A 221 11.64 49.51 -17.07
CA PRO A 221 10.84 48.30 -17.28
C PRO A 221 11.66 47.02 -17.10
N THR A 222 10.95 45.92 -16.84
CA THR A 222 11.38 44.52 -16.75
C THR A 222 12.65 44.21 -17.58
N PRO A 223 13.69 43.58 -16.99
CA PRO A 223 14.94 43.35 -17.72
C PRO A 223 14.73 42.45 -18.93
N SER A 224 15.17 42.93 -20.09
CA SER A 224 15.24 42.15 -21.34
C SER A 224 16.15 40.93 -21.19
N LEU A 225 15.76 39.82 -21.82
CA LEU A 225 16.52 38.57 -21.85
C LEU A 225 17.91 38.81 -22.48
N PRO A 226 19.01 38.28 -21.92
CA PRO A 226 20.32 38.35 -22.55
C PRO A 226 20.30 37.63 -23.90
N SER A 227 20.77 38.32 -24.95
CA SER A 227 20.62 37.94 -26.37
C SER A 227 21.43 36.72 -26.82
N ASN A 228 22.25 36.11 -25.95
CA ASN A 228 23.16 35.02 -26.28
C ASN A 228 22.82 33.67 -25.60
N VAL A 229 21.67 33.54 -24.94
CA VAL A 229 21.25 32.32 -24.23
C VAL A 229 19.98 31.77 -24.89
N SER A 230 20.00 30.49 -25.28
CA SER A 230 18.80 29.81 -25.82
C SER A 230 17.89 29.39 -24.67
N TYR A 231 16.58 29.59 -24.82
CA TYR A 231 15.57 29.26 -23.81
C TYR A 231 14.55 28.27 -24.35
N MET A 232 14.23 27.26 -23.55
CA MET A 232 13.06 26.41 -23.77
C MET A 232 11.83 27.06 -23.14
N LYS A 233 10.67 26.82 -23.76
CA LYS A 233 9.41 27.45 -23.42
C LYS A 233 8.31 26.42 -23.23
N GLY A 234 7.68 26.43 -22.06
CA GLY A 234 6.44 25.71 -21.77
C GLY A 234 5.27 26.68 -21.64
N ILE A 235 4.09 26.32 -22.16
CA ILE A 235 2.87 27.13 -22.07
C ILE A 235 1.85 26.37 -21.24
N GLY A 236 1.27 27.02 -20.22
CA GLY A 236 0.23 26.45 -19.38
C GLY A 236 -1.00 27.34 -19.34
N GLU A 237 -2.18 26.71 -19.37
CA GLU A 237 -3.48 27.37 -19.31
C GLU A 237 -4.31 26.73 -18.20
N ALA A 238 -5.04 27.54 -17.42
CA ALA A 238 -5.87 27.03 -16.32
C ALA A 238 -7.03 27.98 -15.96
N TYR A 239 -8.04 27.40 -15.31
CA TYR A 239 -9.15 28.13 -14.69
C TYR A 239 -9.14 27.95 -13.17
N GLY A 240 -9.50 28.99 -12.42
CA GLY A 240 -9.56 28.99 -10.96
C GLY A 240 -10.74 29.79 -10.42
N ASN A 241 -11.11 29.56 -9.17
CA ASN A 241 -12.15 30.34 -8.48
C ASN A 241 -11.61 31.72 -8.07
N THR A 242 -10.29 31.84 -7.94
CA THR A 242 -9.58 33.10 -7.78
C THR A 242 -8.57 33.33 -8.89
N GLU A 243 -8.22 34.59 -9.10
CA GLU A 243 -7.22 35.03 -10.06
C GLU A 243 -5.83 34.43 -9.78
N LEU A 244 -5.47 34.33 -8.49
CA LEU A 244 -4.19 33.74 -8.05
C LEU A 244 -4.17 32.22 -8.25
N GLU A 245 -5.26 31.54 -7.94
CA GLU A 245 -5.40 30.09 -8.16
C GLU A 245 -5.26 29.74 -9.65
N ALA A 246 -5.93 30.49 -10.54
CA ALA A 246 -5.81 30.28 -11.98
C ALA A 246 -4.36 30.45 -12.47
N GLU A 247 -3.66 31.47 -11.98
CA GLU A 247 -2.27 31.75 -12.37
C GLU A 247 -1.28 30.69 -11.86
N GLU A 248 -1.39 30.26 -10.60
CA GLU A 248 -0.52 29.23 -10.01
C GLU A 248 -0.73 27.87 -10.66
N VAL A 249 -1.97 27.50 -10.99
CA VAL A 249 -2.26 26.27 -11.74
C VAL A 249 -1.73 26.38 -13.17
N ALA A 250 -1.85 27.54 -13.82
CA ALA A 250 -1.28 27.77 -15.15
C ALA A 250 0.27 27.69 -15.14
N LYS A 251 0.95 28.24 -14.13
CA LYS A 251 2.41 28.09 -13.93
C LYS A 251 2.81 26.62 -13.79
N LYS A 252 2.06 25.85 -13.00
CA LYS A 252 2.29 24.40 -12.83
C LYS A 252 2.08 23.63 -14.13
N ASN A 253 1.04 23.95 -14.90
CA ASN A 253 0.78 23.35 -16.20
C ASN A 253 1.90 23.69 -17.20
N ALA A 254 2.41 24.92 -17.18
CA ALA A 254 3.52 25.35 -18.04
C ALA A 254 4.80 24.55 -17.76
N LEU A 255 5.13 24.32 -16.49
CA LEU A 255 6.25 23.46 -16.09
C LEU A 255 6.02 21.99 -16.47
N THR A 256 4.79 21.49 -16.31
CA THR A 256 4.43 20.12 -16.68
C THR A 256 4.65 19.88 -18.18
N ASN A 257 4.19 20.81 -19.02
CA ASN A 257 4.38 20.71 -20.47
C ASN A 257 5.85 20.81 -20.87
N LEU A 258 6.66 21.62 -20.15
CA LEU A 258 8.10 21.72 -20.37
C LEU A 258 8.82 20.41 -20.00
N SER A 259 8.41 19.77 -18.90
CA SER A 259 8.86 18.44 -18.50
C SER A 259 8.52 17.41 -19.58
N GLU A 260 7.29 17.38 -20.07
CA GLU A 260 6.87 16.45 -21.13
C GLU A 260 7.68 16.63 -22.42
N GLN A 261 7.97 17.87 -22.81
CA GLN A 261 8.82 18.15 -23.97
C GLN A 261 10.23 17.54 -23.81
N LEU A 262 10.83 17.64 -22.62
CA LEU A 262 12.13 17.02 -22.33
C LEU A 262 12.08 15.49 -22.38
N TYR A 263 11.01 14.88 -21.89
CA TYR A 263 10.82 13.43 -21.98
C TYR A 263 10.67 12.96 -23.43
N VAL A 264 9.93 13.70 -24.26
CA VAL A 264 9.81 13.42 -25.70
C VAL A 264 11.16 13.57 -26.41
N ASP A 265 11.93 14.61 -26.10
CA ASP A 265 13.28 14.81 -26.65
C ASP A 265 14.20 13.63 -26.29
N VAL A 266 14.18 13.13 -25.04
CA VAL A 266 14.98 11.96 -24.64
C VAL A 266 14.48 10.66 -25.26
N GLN A 267 13.16 10.47 -25.39
CA GLN A 267 12.56 9.29 -26.01
C GLN A 267 12.88 9.21 -27.51
N THR A 268 12.92 10.36 -28.20
CA THR A 268 13.20 10.47 -29.64
C THR A 268 14.70 10.48 -29.96
N THR A 269 15.54 10.89 -29.01
CA THR A 269 16.99 10.91 -29.19
C THR A 269 17.59 9.53 -28.95
N SER A 270 17.77 8.75 -30.02
CA SER A 270 18.42 7.43 -29.97
C SER A 270 19.82 7.46 -29.32
N LYS A 271 20.48 8.62 -29.30
CA LYS A 271 21.83 8.81 -28.77
C LYS A 271 21.98 8.51 -27.29
N LEU A 272 21.02 8.85 -26.42
CA LEU A 272 21.18 8.58 -24.98
C LEU A 272 21.11 7.08 -24.73
N ASN A 273 20.11 6.40 -25.31
CA ASN A 273 20.00 4.95 -25.22
C ASN A 273 21.23 4.26 -25.85
N GLU A 274 21.64 4.66 -27.06
CA GLU A 274 22.84 4.11 -27.72
C GLU A 274 24.12 4.34 -26.90
N GLN A 275 24.31 5.50 -26.28
CA GLN A 275 25.46 5.76 -25.39
C GLN A 275 25.44 4.89 -24.14
N LEU A 276 24.26 4.64 -23.56
CA LEU A 276 24.11 3.74 -22.42
C LEU A 276 24.41 2.29 -22.85
N LEU A 277 23.89 1.86 -24.00
CA LEU A 277 24.09 0.54 -24.59
C LEU A 277 25.52 0.24 -25.04
N GLN A 278 26.31 1.27 -25.36
CA GLN A 278 27.74 1.16 -25.68
C GLN A 278 28.61 0.84 -24.46
N THR A 279 28.12 1.12 -23.25
CA THR A 279 28.83 0.84 -22.00
C THR A 279 28.70 -0.62 -21.54
N ILE A 280 27.89 -1.43 -22.25
CA ILE A 280 27.49 -2.78 -21.83
C ILE A 280 27.83 -3.78 -22.93
N SER A 281 28.65 -4.78 -22.58
CA SER A 281 29.08 -5.86 -23.47
C SER A 281 28.17 -7.11 -23.43
N ASN A 282 27.37 -7.30 -22.38
CA ASN A 282 26.50 -8.47 -22.20
C ASN A 282 25.07 -8.22 -22.73
N ASN A 283 24.58 -9.08 -23.63
CA ASN A 283 23.27 -8.96 -24.27
C ASN A 283 22.07 -9.08 -23.30
N THR A 284 22.16 -9.90 -22.24
CA THR A 284 21.08 -10.05 -21.24
C THR A 284 20.96 -8.81 -20.35
N VAL A 285 22.11 -8.20 -20.01
CA VAL A 285 22.16 -6.91 -19.31
C VAL A 285 21.60 -5.80 -20.20
N ARG A 286 21.82 -5.89 -21.51
CA ARG A 286 21.31 -4.94 -22.51
C ARG A 286 19.78 -4.95 -22.63
N GLU A 287 19.15 -6.13 -22.59
CA GLU A 287 17.68 -6.26 -22.58
C GLU A 287 17.07 -5.70 -21.29
N THR A 288 17.67 -5.99 -20.14
CA THR A 288 17.25 -5.46 -18.84
C THR A 288 17.37 -3.94 -18.81
N LEU A 289 18.51 -3.40 -19.28
CA LEU A 289 18.69 -1.95 -19.43
C LEU A 289 17.60 -1.34 -20.31
N ASN A 290 17.33 -1.91 -21.49
CA ASN A 290 16.30 -1.39 -22.39
C ASN A 290 14.92 -1.37 -21.72
N ARG A 291 14.56 -2.43 -21.00
CA ARG A 291 13.29 -2.50 -20.26
C ARG A 291 13.21 -1.44 -19.17
N GLU A 292 14.23 -1.33 -18.32
CA GLU A 292 14.23 -0.35 -17.22
C GLU A 292 14.36 1.10 -17.74
N TYR A 293 15.05 1.32 -18.86
CA TYR A 293 15.13 2.61 -19.55
C TYR A 293 13.75 3.05 -20.04
N GLN A 294 13.04 2.19 -20.78
CA GLN A 294 11.68 2.48 -21.24
C GLN A 294 10.76 2.75 -20.06
N LYS A 295 10.77 1.90 -19.03
CA LYS A 295 9.96 2.09 -17.82
C LYS A 295 10.26 3.42 -17.11
N THR A 296 11.53 3.77 -16.95
CA THR A 296 11.95 5.02 -16.29
C THR A 296 11.50 6.26 -17.06
N ILE A 297 11.47 6.20 -18.40
CA ILE A 297 11.01 7.29 -19.26
C ILE A 297 9.48 7.34 -19.37
N GLU A 298 8.82 6.20 -19.49
CA GLU A 298 7.35 6.06 -19.56
C GLU A 298 6.67 6.53 -18.27
N THR A 299 7.36 6.42 -17.12
CA THR A 299 6.81 6.85 -15.81
C THR A 299 6.65 8.38 -15.69
N LYS A 300 7.08 9.19 -16.68
CA LYS A 300 6.86 10.66 -16.77
C LYS A 300 6.86 11.37 -15.39
N SER A 301 7.96 11.31 -14.64
CA SER A 301 8.05 12.05 -13.38
C SER A 301 8.14 13.55 -13.65
N GLN A 302 7.46 14.39 -12.86
CA GLN A 302 7.61 15.85 -12.99
C GLN A 302 9.06 16.24 -12.65
N PHE A 303 9.81 16.74 -13.64
CA PHE A 303 11.14 17.29 -13.39
C PHE A 303 11.02 18.70 -12.80
N GLU A 304 11.77 18.97 -11.74
CA GLU A 304 11.87 20.29 -11.15
C GLU A 304 12.90 21.13 -11.90
N PHE A 305 12.56 22.38 -12.18
CA PHE A 305 13.39 23.31 -12.93
C PHE A 305 14.00 24.36 -12.01
N ILE A 306 15.17 24.87 -12.37
CA ILE A 306 15.84 25.96 -11.66
C ILE A 306 15.82 27.22 -12.54
N ASP A 307 15.80 28.37 -11.89
CA ASP A 307 15.90 29.68 -12.53
C ASP A 307 14.81 29.90 -13.59
N VAL A 308 13.61 29.34 -13.32
CA VAL A 308 12.42 29.49 -14.18
C VAL A 308 11.95 30.94 -14.17
N ARG A 309 11.75 31.49 -15.37
CA ARG A 309 11.08 32.79 -15.55
C ARG A 309 9.67 32.58 -16.04
N TYR A 310 8.71 33.22 -15.39
CA TYR A 310 7.30 33.16 -15.79
C TYR A 310 6.86 34.47 -16.43
N ASN A 311 6.16 34.36 -17.56
CA ASN A 311 5.48 35.47 -18.21
C ASN A 311 3.98 35.18 -18.28
N VAL A 312 3.14 36.02 -17.67
CA VAL A 312 1.68 35.91 -17.82
C VAL A 312 1.30 36.49 -19.19
N VAL A 313 0.68 35.66 -20.03
CA VAL A 313 0.35 35.99 -21.43
C VAL A 313 -1.07 36.50 -21.57
N ASP A 314 -2.02 35.86 -20.89
CA ASP A 314 -3.43 36.23 -20.91
C ASP A 314 -4.05 35.99 -19.53
N LYS A 315 -4.95 36.86 -19.13
CA LYS A 315 -5.68 36.76 -17.87
C LYS A 315 -7.05 37.42 -18.02
N LYS A 316 -8.12 36.66 -17.77
CA LYS A 316 -9.48 37.16 -17.92
C LYS A 316 -10.47 36.43 -17.01
N LYS A 317 -11.59 37.06 -16.72
CA LYS A 317 -12.72 36.45 -16.03
C LYS A 317 -13.73 35.95 -17.07
N ASP A 318 -14.06 34.67 -17.00
CA ASP A 318 -15.07 34.06 -17.87
C ASP A 318 -16.49 34.45 -17.42
N SER A 319 -17.42 34.39 -18.38
CA SER A 319 -18.87 34.52 -18.25
C SER A 319 -19.50 33.68 -17.12
N SER A 320 -18.88 32.55 -16.77
CA SER A 320 -19.27 31.68 -15.65
C SER A 320 -18.81 32.17 -14.26
N GLY A 321 -18.08 33.29 -14.19
CA GLY A 321 -17.54 33.86 -12.96
C GLY A 321 -16.16 33.34 -12.54
N LYS A 322 -15.60 32.36 -13.26
CA LYS A 322 -14.25 31.80 -13.02
C LYS A 322 -13.14 32.64 -13.65
N TYR A 323 -11.95 32.60 -13.08
CA TYR A 323 -10.76 33.27 -13.61
C TYR A 323 -9.96 32.33 -14.50
N TYR A 324 -9.49 32.82 -15.64
CA TYR A 324 -8.60 32.13 -16.58
C TYR A 324 -7.23 32.80 -16.59
N ALA A 325 -6.17 31.99 -16.64
CA ALA A 325 -4.80 32.46 -16.83
C ALA A 325 -4.05 31.60 -17.85
N LYS A 326 -3.21 32.25 -18.66
CA LYS A 326 -2.23 31.64 -19.55
C LYS A 326 -0.85 32.14 -19.17
N VAL A 327 0.07 31.21 -18.89
CA VAL A 327 1.42 31.51 -18.43
C VAL A 327 2.45 30.79 -19.27
N GLU A 328 3.54 31.48 -19.58
CA GLU A 328 4.73 30.93 -20.22
C GLU A 328 5.83 30.74 -19.18
N ALA A 329 6.41 29.55 -19.12
CA ALA A 329 7.61 29.25 -18.34
C ALA A 329 8.83 29.16 -19.27
N LEU A 330 9.90 29.88 -18.94
CA LEU A 330 11.15 29.93 -19.70
C LEU A 330 12.29 29.42 -18.83
N VAL A 331 13.11 28.51 -19.39
CA VAL A 331 14.31 27.94 -18.76
C VAL A 331 15.47 27.93 -19.75
N GLU A 332 16.70 28.05 -19.27
CA GLU A 332 17.89 27.99 -20.11
C GLU A 332 18.04 26.58 -20.72
N GLU A 333 18.07 26.50 -22.05
CA GLU A 333 17.93 25.24 -22.78
C GLU A 333 19.07 24.25 -22.51
N GLU A 334 20.33 24.70 -22.66
CA GLU A 334 21.49 23.81 -22.58
C GLU A 334 21.67 23.24 -21.16
N ASN A 335 21.60 24.10 -20.15
CA ASN A 335 21.71 23.72 -18.75
C ASN A 335 20.56 22.80 -18.32
N THR A 336 19.33 23.08 -18.78
CA THR A 336 18.17 22.24 -18.47
C THR A 336 18.28 20.86 -19.13
N LYS A 337 18.70 20.79 -20.40
CA LYS A 337 18.92 19.50 -21.08
C LYS A 337 20.01 18.67 -20.38
N LYS A 338 21.11 19.29 -19.96
CA LYS A 338 22.22 18.61 -19.26
C LYS A 338 21.86 18.13 -17.86
N THR A 339 21.15 18.96 -17.09
CA THR A 339 20.66 18.56 -15.75
C THR A 339 19.61 17.46 -15.85
N PHE A 340 18.69 17.54 -16.82
CA PHE A 340 17.71 16.49 -17.07
C PHE A 340 18.37 15.16 -17.49
N GLU A 341 19.32 15.18 -18.44
CA GLU A 341 20.08 14.00 -18.88
C GLU A 341 20.80 13.32 -17.70
N THR A 342 21.45 14.13 -16.85
CA THR A 342 22.16 13.65 -15.65
C THR A 342 21.20 13.01 -14.65
N TYR A 343 20.06 13.65 -14.38
CA TYR A 343 19.04 13.12 -13.48
C TYR A 343 18.49 11.77 -13.96
N ILE A 344 18.08 11.67 -15.23
CA ILE A 344 17.56 10.41 -15.79
C ILE A 344 18.62 9.31 -15.76
N SER A 345 19.86 9.62 -16.10
CA SER A 345 20.95 8.64 -16.13
C SER A 345 21.29 8.09 -14.74
N LEU A 346 21.34 8.95 -13.72
CA LEU A 346 21.60 8.52 -12.34
C LEU A 346 20.39 7.79 -11.75
N LYS A 347 19.16 8.21 -12.06
CA LYS A 347 17.95 7.49 -11.68
C LYS A 347 17.93 6.08 -12.26
N LEU A 348 18.27 5.94 -13.54
CA LEU A 348 18.44 4.64 -14.20
C LEU A 348 19.53 3.80 -13.52
N ALA A 349 20.67 4.39 -13.14
CA ALA A 349 21.72 3.69 -12.39
C ALA A 349 21.20 3.14 -11.06
N GLY A 350 20.33 3.88 -10.35
CA GLY A 350 19.64 3.39 -9.15
C GLY A 350 18.74 2.19 -9.44
N THR A 351 17.89 2.26 -10.47
CA THR A 351 17.02 1.15 -10.88
C THR A 351 17.80 -0.10 -11.30
N LEU A 352 18.94 0.09 -11.98
CA LEU A 352 19.85 -0.99 -12.37
C LEU A 352 20.50 -1.65 -11.16
N LEU A 353 20.90 -0.86 -10.16
CA LEU A 353 21.41 -1.38 -8.89
C LEU A 353 20.36 -2.26 -8.20
N ASP A 354 19.11 -1.80 -8.15
CA ASP A 354 17.99 -2.57 -7.57
C ASP A 354 17.73 -3.88 -8.34
N SER A 355 18.10 -3.92 -9.63
CA SER A 355 18.05 -5.11 -10.48
C SER A 355 19.31 -5.98 -10.40
N GLY A 356 20.24 -5.69 -9.49
CA GLY A 356 21.48 -6.46 -9.30
C GLY A 356 22.59 -6.17 -10.33
N MET A 357 22.45 -5.13 -11.16
CA MET A 357 23.42 -4.72 -12.18
C MET A 357 24.44 -3.72 -11.61
N VAL A 358 25.24 -4.18 -10.66
CA VAL A 358 26.12 -3.35 -9.81
C VAL A 358 27.23 -2.67 -10.62
N PHE A 359 27.88 -3.38 -11.54
CA PHE A 359 29.00 -2.83 -12.32
C PHE A 359 28.54 -1.80 -13.34
N THR A 360 27.40 -2.05 -13.96
CA THR A 360 26.75 -1.14 -14.92
C THR A 360 26.29 0.13 -14.22
N ALA A 361 25.64 0.00 -13.05
CA ALA A 361 25.23 1.14 -12.23
C ALA A 361 26.45 2.01 -11.84
N LYS A 362 27.56 1.38 -11.46
CA LYS A 362 28.82 2.07 -11.16
C LYS A 362 29.39 2.80 -12.38
N GLY A 363 29.40 2.17 -13.55
CA GLY A 363 29.86 2.79 -14.78
C GLY A 363 29.06 4.05 -15.17
N LEU A 364 27.73 4.02 -14.96
CA LEU A 364 26.89 5.20 -15.16
C LEU A 364 27.16 6.29 -14.13
N LEU A 365 27.31 5.91 -12.85
CA LEU A 365 27.66 6.85 -11.80
C LEU A 365 28.95 7.60 -12.14
N ASP A 366 30.01 6.88 -12.51
CA ASP A 366 31.32 7.47 -12.83
C ASP A 366 31.27 8.47 -13.99
N LYS A 367 30.39 8.22 -14.97
CA LYS A 367 30.20 9.10 -16.13
C LYS A 367 29.43 10.38 -15.79
N TYR A 368 28.39 10.29 -14.96
CA TYR A 368 27.42 11.38 -14.75
C TYR A 368 27.60 12.15 -13.42
N GLU A 369 28.26 11.56 -12.42
CA GLU A 369 28.57 12.25 -11.14
C GLU A 369 29.39 13.55 -11.32
N PRO A 370 30.40 13.63 -12.23
CA PRO A 370 31.10 14.88 -12.47
C PRO A 370 30.18 16.00 -12.97
N LEU A 371 29.13 15.65 -13.74
CA LEU A 371 28.14 16.60 -14.24
C LEU A 371 27.20 17.07 -13.11
N PHE A 372 26.87 16.18 -12.18
CA PHE A 372 26.09 16.52 -10.99
C PHE A 372 26.79 17.59 -10.12
N SER A 373 28.12 17.54 -10.03
CA SER A 373 28.92 18.55 -9.31
C SER A 373 29.09 19.87 -10.09
N LYS A 374 28.95 19.83 -11.42
CA LYS A 374 29.16 20.98 -12.31
C LYS A 374 27.91 21.86 -12.45
N TYR A 375 26.73 21.24 -12.50
CA TYR A 375 25.47 21.95 -12.72
C TYR A 375 24.69 22.11 -11.42
N LYS A 376 23.83 23.12 -11.39
CA LYS A 376 22.94 23.40 -10.29
C LYS A 376 21.71 22.51 -10.43
N PHE A 377 21.35 21.76 -9.39
CA PHE A 377 20.17 20.89 -9.34
C PHE A 377 19.16 21.39 -8.29
N PRO A 378 17.84 21.19 -8.47
CA PRO A 378 16.87 21.48 -7.43
C PRO A 378 17.17 20.68 -6.15
N PRO A 379 16.85 21.19 -4.95
CA PRO A 379 17.20 20.52 -3.69
C PRO A 379 16.63 19.10 -3.57
N THR A 380 15.40 18.86 -4.03
CA THR A 380 14.74 17.55 -4.00
C THR A 380 15.43 16.55 -4.93
N ILE A 381 15.70 16.95 -6.17
CA ILE A 381 16.46 16.14 -7.15
C ILE A 381 17.87 15.86 -6.64
N SER A 382 18.52 16.85 -6.02
CA SER A 382 19.85 16.69 -5.44
C SER A 382 19.86 15.66 -4.31
N GLN A 383 18.83 15.66 -3.47
CA GLN A 383 18.65 14.68 -2.41
C GLN A 383 18.45 13.26 -2.96
N GLU A 384 17.57 13.11 -3.95
CA GLU A 384 17.29 11.82 -4.60
C GLU A 384 18.58 11.25 -5.23
N ILE A 385 19.31 12.07 -5.99
CA ILE A 385 20.57 11.66 -6.62
C ILE A 385 21.62 11.28 -5.58
N ALA A 386 21.80 12.06 -4.50
CA ALA A 386 22.78 11.77 -3.47
C ALA A 386 22.54 10.40 -2.79
N LEU A 387 21.27 10.05 -2.55
CA LEU A 387 20.91 8.73 -2.02
C LEU A 387 21.27 7.59 -2.98
N ILE A 388 21.02 7.78 -4.28
CA ILE A 388 21.37 6.80 -5.31
C ILE A 388 22.89 6.61 -5.37
N VAL A 389 23.66 7.70 -5.39
CA VAL A 389 25.13 7.68 -5.43
C VAL A 389 25.70 6.89 -4.24
N GLY A 390 25.23 7.17 -3.02
CA GLY A 390 25.68 6.47 -1.81
C GLY A 390 25.38 4.97 -1.85
N LYS A 391 24.18 4.58 -2.30
CA LYS A 391 23.80 3.16 -2.45
C LYS A 391 24.72 2.43 -3.43
N ILE A 392 24.97 3.02 -4.61
CA ILE A 392 25.83 2.42 -5.65
C ILE A 392 27.26 2.23 -5.11
N ARG A 393 27.85 3.24 -4.47
CA ARG A 393 29.21 3.17 -3.93
C ARG A 393 29.35 2.10 -2.85
N SER A 394 28.41 2.06 -1.91
CA SER A 394 28.41 1.06 -0.83
C SER A 394 28.33 -0.36 -1.40
N LYS A 395 27.39 -0.60 -2.34
CA LYS A 395 27.21 -1.94 -2.90
C LYS A 395 28.41 -2.35 -3.76
N TYR A 396 28.98 -1.43 -4.54
CA TYR A 396 30.17 -1.72 -5.33
C TYR A 396 31.38 -2.08 -4.46
N ALA A 397 31.61 -1.36 -3.35
CA ALA A 397 32.71 -1.65 -2.43
C ALA A 397 32.58 -3.05 -1.78
N GLU A 398 31.36 -3.45 -1.42
CA GLU A 398 31.06 -4.80 -0.93
C GLU A 398 31.45 -5.87 -1.97
N ILE A 399 31.02 -5.70 -3.21
CA ILE A 399 31.30 -6.63 -4.32
C ILE A 399 32.80 -6.68 -4.66
N ASP A 400 33.47 -5.53 -4.69
CA ASP A 400 34.92 -5.47 -4.94
C ASP A 400 35.71 -6.21 -3.85
N GLY A 401 35.28 -6.11 -2.59
CA GLY A 401 35.81 -6.92 -1.49
C GLY A 401 35.68 -8.43 -1.73
N MET A 402 34.52 -8.89 -2.22
CA MET A 402 34.32 -10.30 -2.58
C MET A 402 35.26 -10.73 -3.72
N VAL A 403 35.40 -9.92 -4.76
CA VAL A 403 36.31 -10.18 -5.90
C VAL A 403 37.75 -10.32 -5.42
N ASN A 404 38.22 -9.42 -4.55
CA ASN A 404 39.58 -9.45 -4.02
C ASN A 404 39.82 -10.70 -3.15
N ASN A 405 38.84 -11.11 -2.33
CA ASN A 405 38.91 -12.34 -1.55
C ASN A 405 39.03 -13.59 -2.44
N ILE A 406 38.31 -13.63 -3.57
CA ILE A 406 38.39 -14.75 -4.52
C ILE A 406 39.77 -14.80 -5.18
N LYS A 407 40.29 -13.65 -5.62
CA LYS A 407 41.62 -13.54 -6.26
C LYS A 407 42.75 -13.94 -5.33
N ALA A 408 42.64 -13.63 -4.03
CA ALA A 408 43.68 -13.93 -3.05
C ALA A 408 43.80 -15.42 -2.68
N LYS A 409 42.77 -16.24 -2.95
CA LYS A 409 42.81 -17.69 -2.65
C LYS A 409 43.60 -18.47 -3.70
N GLU A 410 44.58 -19.24 -3.23
CA GLU A 410 45.29 -20.27 -3.99
C GLU A 410 44.52 -21.60 -3.97
N ILE A 411 44.71 -22.44 -4.99
CA ILE A 411 44.09 -23.76 -5.10
C ILE A 411 45.17 -24.82 -4.87
N LYS A 412 45.10 -25.54 -3.74
CA LYS A 412 46.01 -26.64 -3.43
C LYS A 412 45.31 -28.00 -3.50
N ASP A 413 44.03 -28.03 -3.15
CA ASP A 413 43.20 -29.24 -3.20
C ASP A 413 41.76 -28.95 -3.64
N PHE A 414 40.92 -30.00 -3.63
CA PHE A 414 39.51 -29.88 -4.00
C PHE A 414 38.67 -29.09 -2.97
N ASN A 415 39.07 -29.06 -1.68
CA ASN A 415 38.35 -28.28 -0.67
C ASN A 415 38.55 -26.78 -0.90
N ASP A 416 39.74 -26.35 -1.32
CA ASP A 416 39.99 -24.97 -1.73
C ASP A 416 39.10 -24.58 -2.92
N VAL A 417 38.92 -25.50 -3.88
CA VAL A 417 38.01 -25.32 -5.03
C VAL A 417 36.57 -25.13 -4.55
N VAL A 418 36.09 -25.95 -3.61
CA VAL A 418 34.74 -25.81 -3.03
C VAL A 418 34.56 -24.43 -2.41
N GLN A 419 35.50 -23.95 -1.61
CA GLN A 419 35.41 -22.63 -0.97
C GLN A 419 35.43 -21.49 -1.99
N ILE A 420 36.23 -21.59 -3.06
CA ILE A 420 36.25 -20.58 -4.12
C ILE A 420 34.93 -20.61 -4.90
N VAL A 421 34.36 -21.79 -5.14
CA VAL A 421 33.03 -21.94 -5.76
C VAL A 421 31.94 -21.30 -4.91
N GLU A 422 31.97 -21.47 -3.58
CA GLU A 422 31.03 -20.79 -2.68
C GLU A 422 31.11 -19.27 -2.80
N LEU A 423 32.34 -18.72 -2.79
CA LEU A 423 32.56 -17.28 -2.94
C LEU A 423 32.13 -16.77 -4.33
N LEU A 424 32.37 -17.55 -5.39
CA LEU A 424 31.93 -17.23 -6.75
C LEU A 424 30.40 -17.25 -6.88
N ASN A 425 29.74 -18.25 -6.31
CA ASN A 425 28.28 -18.33 -6.29
C ASN A 425 27.69 -17.12 -5.54
N ALA A 426 28.28 -16.75 -4.39
CA ALA A 426 27.89 -15.57 -3.63
C ALA A 426 28.09 -14.27 -4.43
N LEU A 427 29.22 -14.10 -5.10
CA LEU A 427 29.52 -12.96 -5.97
C LEU A 427 28.47 -12.84 -7.09
N ASP A 428 28.20 -13.93 -7.81
CA ASP A 428 27.29 -13.96 -8.96
C ASP A 428 25.81 -13.84 -8.57
N ALA A 429 25.47 -14.05 -7.30
CA ALA A 429 24.13 -13.78 -6.77
C ALA A 429 24.00 -12.34 -6.26
N ALA A 430 25.10 -11.75 -5.80
CA ALA A 430 25.13 -10.37 -5.31
C ALA A 430 25.29 -9.34 -6.44
N ALA A 431 25.87 -9.73 -7.58
CA ALA A 431 25.95 -8.94 -8.81
C ALA A 431 25.70 -9.84 -10.03
N LEU A 432 24.72 -9.48 -10.87
CA LEU A 432 24.37 -10.25 -12.06
C LEU A 432 25.25 -9.91 -13.27
N ASP A 433 25.89 -8.74 -13.26
CA ASP A 433 26.67 -8.17 -14.36
C ASP A 433 28.17 -8.14 -14.10
N VAL A 434 28.68 -9.12 -13.32
CA VAL A 434 30.13 -9.29 -13.09
C VAL A 434 30.85 -9.38 -14.45
N PRO A 435 31.82 -8.49 -14.75
CA PRO A 435 32.52 -8.48 -16.03
C PRO A 435 33.29 -9.77 -16.29
N ASP A 436 33.25 -10.22 -17.55
CA ASP A 436 34.05 -11.36 -18.01
C ASP A 436 35.55 -11.08 -17.80
N GLY A 437 36.25 -12.07 -17.24
CA GLY A 437 37.68 -11.97 -16.94
C GLY A 437 38.03 -11.18 -15.67
N LEU A 438 37.05 -10.58 -14.96
CA LEU A 438 37.33 -9.94 -13.67
C LEU A 438 37.84 -10.96 -12.63
N VAL A 439 37.34 -12.20 -12.70
CA VAL A 439 37.84 -13.35 -11.94
C VAL A 439 38.19 -14.46 -12.92
N ASP A 440 39.40 -15.01 -12.80
CA ASP A 440 39.80 -16.20 -13.55
C ASP A 440 39.06 -17.43 -13.01
N ARG A 441 37.96 -17.80 -13.67
CA ARG A 441 37.20 -19.01 -13.35
C ARG A 441 37.85 -20.25 -13.95
N GLU A 442 38.60 -20.11 -15.04
CA GLU A 442 39.16 -21.23 -15.81
C GLU A 442 40.17 -22.06 -15.00
N ARG A 443 40.84 -21.44 -14.02
CA ARG A 443 41.68 -22.16 -13.05
C ARG A 443 40.96 -23.28 -12.26
N LEU A 444 39.62 -23.26 -12.19
CA LEU A 444 38.81 -24.28 -11.51
C LEU A 444 38.43 -25.46 -12.43
N ARG A 445 38.46 -25.28 -13.75
CA ARG A 445 37.99 -26.26 -14.74
C ARG A 445 38.66 -27.64 -14.61
N PRO A 446 39.99 -27.76 -14.35
CA PRO A 446 40.63 -29.06 -14.17
C PRO A 446 40.07 -29.89 -13.01
N TYR A 447 39.60 -29.22 -11.95
CA TYR A 447 39.10 -29.85 -10.72
C TYR A 447 37.61 -30.16 -10.78
N LEU A 448 36.83 -29.40 -11.56
CA LEU A 448 35.39 -29.58 -11.69
C LEU A 448 34.98 -30.50 -12.86
N LYS A 449 35.93 -30.97 -13.69
CA LYS A 449 35.65 -31.74 -14.92
C LYS A 449 34.80 -33.01 -14.69
N ASP A 450 34.94 -33.64 -13.53
CA ASP A 450 34.26 -34.91 -13.19
C ASP A 450 32.97 -34.67 -12.38
N VAL A 451 32.69 -33.43 -11.99
CA VAL A 451 31.49 -33.05 -11.24
C VAL A 451 30.30 -32.93 -12.18
N ARG A 452 29.27 -33.72 -11.92
CA ARG A 452 27.96 -33.71 -12.59
C ARG A 452 26.86 -33.23 -11.65
N ILE A 453 25.83 -32.59 -12.23
CA ILE A 453 24.62 -32.13 -11.55
C ILE A 453 23.41 -32.75 -12.24
N GLU A 454 22.50 -33.34 -11.46
CA GLU A 454 21.21 -33.83 -11.90
C GLU A 454 20.11 -32.94 -11.30
N LEU A 455 19.12 -32.60 -12.12
CA LEU A 455 17.92 -31.88 -11.69
C LEU A 455 16.68 -32.75 -11.93
N SER A 456 15.77 -32.76 -10.97
CA SER A 456 14.47 -33.41 -11.10
C SER A 456 13.37 -32.48 -10.61
N GLY A 457 12.28 -32.38 -11.37
CA GLY A 457 11.14 -31.53 -11.03
C GLY A 457 9.90 -31.95 -11.82
N PRO A 458 8.75 -31.33 -11.55
CA PRO A 458 7.48 -31.67 -12.20
C PRO A 458 7.50 -31.44 -13.71
N THR A 459 6.93 -32.37 -14.47
CA THR A 459 6.88 -32.29 -15.94
C THR A 459 5.69 -31.49 -16.47
N GLU A 460 4.59 -31.43 -15.73
CA GLU A 460 3.39 -30.64 -16.08
C GLU A 460 3.06 -29.69 -14.94
N VAL A 461 2.98 -28.39 -15.25
CA VAL A 461 2.87 -27.31 -14.26
C VAL A 461 1.90 -26.23 -14.75
N LEU A 462 1.22 -25.54 -13.84
CA LEU A 462 0.42 -24.36 -14.16
C LEU A 462 1.24 -23.08 -14.03
N ILE A 463 0.96 -22.09 -14.87
CA ILE A 463 1.47 -20.72 -14.64
C ILE A 463 0.98 -20.23 -13.28
N GLY A 464 1.89 -19.66 -12.49
CA GLY A 464 1.67 -19.19 -11.14
C GLY A 464 1.75 -20.28 -10.06
N GLU A 465 2.03 -21.54 -10.44
CA GLU A 465 2.22 -22.64 -9.50
C GLU A 465 3.63 -22.66 -8.92
N GLN A 466 3.72 -22.97 -7.62
CA GLN A 466 4.99 -23.21 -6.93
C GLN A 466 5.44 -24.66 -7.20
N VAL A 467 6.56 -24.81 -7.89
CA VAL A 467 7.18 -26.11 -8.22
C VAL A 467 8.33 -26.39 -7.27
N SER A 468 8.58 -27.67 -6.97
CA SER A 468 9.76 -28.10 -6.23
C SER A 468 10.74 -28.79 -7.17
N VAL A 469 12.02 -28.39 -7.11
CA VAL A 469 13.09 -28.92 -7.93
C VAL A 469 14.17 -29.49 -7.01
N GLU A 470 14.50 -30.76 -7.23
CA GLU A 470 15.56 -31.49 -6.53
C GLU A 470 16.88 -31.33 -7.31
N ILE A 471 17.95 -31.03 -6.59
CA ILE A 471 19.32 -30.93 -7.08
C ILE A 471 20.13 -32.08 -6.49
N LYS A 472 20.88 -32.81 -7.33
CA LYS A 472 21.88 -33.79 -6.90
C LYS A 472 23.21 -33.52 -7.60
N SER A 473 24.23 -33.19 -6.82
CA SER A 473 25.63 -33.18 -7.25
C SER A 473 26.25 -34.55 -7.04
N SER A 474 26.99 -35.03 -8.04
CA SER A 474 27.84 -36.23 -7.93
C SER A 474 28.99 -36.07 -6.92
N ALA A 475 29.36 -34.83 -6.58
CA ALA A 475 30.37 -34.52 -5.58
C ALA A 475 29.73 -33.99 -4.30
N ASN A 476 29.69 -34.82 -3.25
CA ASN A 476 29.05 -34.50 -1.97
C ASN A 476 29.68 -33.32 -1.23
N ALA A 477 30.95 -33.00 -1.52
CA ALA A 477 31.66 -31.88 -0.93
C ALA A 477 31.22 -30.52 -1.48
N ILE A 478 30.45 -30.47 -2.58
CA ILE A 478 29.83 -29.22 -3.03
C ILE A 478 28.68 -28.88 -2.09
N THR A 479 28.78 -27.72 -1.46
CA THR A 479 27.91 -27.20 -0.41
C THR A 479 26.99 -26.08 -0.90
N SER A 480 27.26 -25.48 -2.06
CA SER A 480 26.42 -24.43 -2.63
C SER A 480 26.39 -24.49 -4.15
N VAL A 481 25.26 -24.07 -4.71
CA VAL A 481 25.05 -23.89 -6.15
C VAL A 481 24.35 -22.58 -6.42
N ARG A 482 24.69 -21.95 -7.54
CA ARG A 482 23.95 -20.81 -8.08
C ARG A 482 22.75 -21.31 -8.88
N ILE A 483 21.64 -20.62 -8.75
CA ILE A 483 20.41 -20.85 -9.51
C ILE A 483 20.16 -19.62 -10.37
N ILE A 484 20.00 -19.82 -11.67
CA ILE A 484 19.60 -18.79 -12.63
C ILE A 484 18.16 -19.12 -13.01
N ASN A 485 17.24 -18.28 -12.58
CA ASN A 485 15.81 -18.46 -12.82
C ASN A 485 15.38 -17.63 -14.03
N ASP A 486 15.01 -18.29 -15.12
CA ASP A 486 14.45 -17.65 -16.31
C ASP A 486 12.93 -17.81 -16.29
N ASN A 487 12.20 -16.71 -16.12
CA ASN A 487 10.75 -16.69 -15.91
C ASN A 487 10.26 -17.58 -14.75
N ILE A 488 11.13 -17.80 -13.77
CA ILE A 488 10.82 -18.46 -12.50
C ILE A 488 11.19 -17.51 -11.38
N ASP A 489 10.36 -17.46 -10.35
CA ASP A 489 10.65 -16.69 -9.15
C ASP A 489 11.08 -17.66 -8.04
N GLY A 490 12.36 -17.64 -7.70
CA GLY A 490 13.00 -18.64 -6.85
C GLY A 490 14.31 -18.12 -6.26
N PRO A 491 14.97 -18.91 -5.40
CA PRO A 491 16.25 -18.52 -4.82
C PRO A 491 17.33 -18.40 -5.89
N ASN A 492 18.28 -17.50 -5.70
CA ASN A 492 19.47 -17.35 -6.57
C ASN A 492 20.65 -18.24 -6.14
N ILE A 493 20.63 -18.74 -4.90
CA ILE A 493 21.60 -19.68 -4.33
C ILE A 493 20.86 -20.73 -3.52
N VAL A 494 21.30 -21.99 -3.63
CA VAL A 494 20.81 -23.09 -2.80
C VAL A 494 21.99 -23.77 -2.12
N THR A 495 21.88 -23.97 -0.81
CA THR A 495 22.85 -24.77 -0.04
C THR A 495 22.53 -26.24 -0.18
N LEU A 496 23.54 -27.04 -0.55
CA LEU A 496 23.47 -28.49 -0.64
C LEU A 496 23.90 -29.13 0.68
N LYS A 497 23.14 -30.14 1.12
CA LYS A 497 23.53 -31.04 2.20
C LYS A 497 23.91 -32.39 1.59
N ASP A 498 25.15 -32.80 1.76
CA ASP A 498 25.71 -34.02 1.17
C ASP A 498 25.48 -34.09 -0.36
N GLY A 499 25.71 -32.96 -1.05
CA GLY A 499 25.49 -32.83 -2.49
C GLY A 499 24.02 -32.76 -2.93
N LYS A 500 23.04 -32.68 -2.01
CA LYS A 500 21.61 -32.68 -2.34
C LYS A 500 20.87 -31.47 -1.77
N ALA A 501 19.87 -30.99 -2.49
CA ALA A 501 18.90 -30.03 -1.98
C ALA A 501 17.56 -30.13 -2.71
N VAL A 502 16.51 -29.63 -2.08
CA VAL A 502 15.23 -29.34 -2.72
C VAL A 502 14.95 -27.87 -2.48
N PHE A 503 14.61 -27.16 -3.55
CA PHE A 503 14.16 -25.78 -3.47
C PHE A 503 12.86 -25.62 -4.25
N SER A 504 12.19 -24.49 -4.02
CA SER A 504 10.97 -24.17 -4.74
C SER A 504 11.10 -22.89 -5.56
N GLY A 505 10.37 -22.83 -6.66
CA GLY A 505 10.21 -21.62 -7.47
C GLY A 505 8.80 -21.51 -8.03
N ILE A 506 8.36 -20.31 -8.38
CA ILE A 506 7.05 -20.04 -8.98
C ILE A 506 7.22 -19.87 -10.48
N VAL A 507 6.49 -20.65 -11.27
CA VAL A 507 6.52 -20.60 -12.74
C VAL A 507 5.77 -19.35 -13.22
N LYS A 508 6.44 -18.43 -13.93
CA LYS A 508 5.82 -17.17 -14.39
C LYS A 508 5.42 -17.18 -15.87
N ALA A 509 6.05 -18.03 -16.69
CA ALA A 509 5.78 -18.10 -18.13
C ALA A 509 5.86 -19.52 -18.72
N ILE A 510 5.51 -19.67 -20.00
CA ILE A 510 5.51 -20.97 -20.71
C ILE A 510 6.94 -21.49 -20.95
N ASP A 511 7.89 -20.59 -21.16
CA ASP A 511 9.31 -20.85 -21.42
C ASP A 511 10.17 -20.84 -20.14
N SER A 512 9.52 -20.96 -18.99
CA SER A 512 10.17 -21.01 -17.67
C SER A 512 11.22 -22.11 -17.60
N LYS A 513 12.43 -21.76 -17.14
CA LYS A 513 13.53 -22.71 -16.97
C LYS A 513 14.44 -22.29 -15.82
N ILE A 514 15.13 -23.26 -15.24
CA ILE A 514 16.11 -23.06 -14.18
C ILE A 514 17.44 -23.61 -14.65
N THR A 515 18.48 -22.79 -14.59
CA THR A 515 19.86 -23.25 -14.77
C THR A 515 20.55 -23.31 -13.43
N VAL A 516 21.04 -24.49 -13.05
CA VAL A 516 21.88 -24.67 -11.85
C VAL A 516 23.34 -24.66 -12.27
N SER A 517 24.14 -23.85 -11.59
CA SER A 517 25.54 -23.60 -11.90
C SER A 517 26.45 -23.81 -10.68
N ILE A 518 27.59 -24.46 -10.88
CA ILE A 518 28.70 -24.54 -9.92
C ILE A 518 29.85 -23.70 -10.44
N GLY A 519 30.12 -22.57 -9.79
CA GLY A 519 31.24 -21.68 -10.12
C GLY A 519 31.19 -21.08 -11.53
N GLY A 520 30.03 -21.11 -12.19
CA GLY A 520 29.85 -20.67 -13.58
C GLY A 520 30.32 -21.66 -14.65
N LEU A 521 30.87 -22.81 -14.27
CA LEU A 521 31.53 -23.74 -15.20
C LEU A 521 30.72 -25.01 -15.48
N VAL A 522 30.16 -25.62 -14.42
CA VAL A 522 29.32 -26.81 -14.56
C VAL A 522 27.87 -26.35 -14.47
N ASN A 523 27.14 -26.48 -15.58
CA ASN A 523 25.78 -26.01 -15.70
C ASN A 523 24.85 -27.16 -16.10
N THR A 524 23.64 -27.16 -15.56
CA THR A 524 22.57 -28.05 -16.01
C THR A 524 21.25 -27.29 -15.97
N VAL A 525 20.32 -27.66 -16.84
CA VAL A 525 19.06 -26.93 -17.02
C VAL A 525 17.89 -27.85 -16.74
N TRP A 526 16.93 -27.36 -15.97
CA TRP A 526 15.62 -27.96 -15.82
C TRP A 526 14.57 -27.02 -16.43
N ALA A 527 13.63 -27.59 -17.16
CA ALA A 527 12.44 -26.90 -17.63
C ALA A 527 11.24 -27.83 -17.46
N PRO A 528 10.04 -27.31 -17.13
CA PRO A 528 8.83 -28.11 -17.18
C PRO A 528 8.61 -28.66 -18.60
N GLY A 529 8.18 -29.91 -18.71
CA GLY A 529 7.86 -30.52 -20.00
C GLY A 529 6.65 -29.87 -20.67
N LYS A 530 5.69 -29.38 -19.88
CA LYS A 530 4.49 -28.69 -20.33
C LYS A 530 4.03 -27.67 -19.28
N VAL A 531 3.82 -26.43 -19.72
CA VAL A 531 3.24 -25.35 -18.89
C VAL A 531 1.83 -25.05 -19.38
N LEU A 532 0.86 -25.10 -18.49
CA LEU A 532 -0.55 -24.84 -18.78
C LEU A 532 -0.99 -23.47 -18.24
N VAL A 533 -1.84 -22.78 -18.99
CA VAL A 533 -2.57 -21.59 -18.52
C VAL A 533 -3.99 -22.00 -18.21
N ASN A 534 -4.39 -21.91 -16.94
CA ASN A 534 -5.77 -22.16 -16.53
C ASN A 534 -6.29 -20.97 -15.70
N PRO A 535 -6.99 -20.02 -16.35
CA PRO A 535 -7.59 -18.87 -15.66
C PRO A 535 -8.67 -19.24 -14.63
N ASP A 536 -9.15 -20.48 -14.63
CA ASP A 536 -10.19 -20.98 -13.72
C ASP A 536 -9.67 -22.00 -12.70
N VAL A 537 -8.35 -22.11 -12.54
CA VAL A 537 -7.78 -22.97 -11.49
C VAL A 537 -8.30 -22.54 -10.12
N VAL A 538 -8.74 -23.49 -9.28
CA VAL A 538 -8.98 -23.28 -7.85
C VAL A 538 -8.54 -24.56 -7.15
N ARG A 539 -7.50 -24.49 -6.31
CA ARG A 539 -6.93 -25.67 -5.68
C ARG A 539 -6.34 -25.36 -4.32
N VAL A 540 -6.59 -26.24 -3.35
CA VAL A 540 -5.86 -26.24 -2.06
C VAL A 540 -4.49 -26.87 -2.30
N ILE A 541 -3.43 -26.08 -2.12
CA ILE A 541 -2.03 -26.48 -2.30
C ILE A 541 -1.52 -27.22 -1.06
N SER A 542 -1.92 -26.78 0.14
CA SER A 542 -1.54 -27.42 1.42
C SER A 542 -2.57 -27.17 2.51
N ARG A 543 -2.59 -28.10 3.49
CA ARG A 543 -3.44 -28.06 4.69
C ARG A 543 -2.56 -28.24 5.93
N ASP A 544 -2.21 -27.13 6.56
CA ASP A 544 -1.29 -27.11 7.70
C ASP A 544 -2.04 -26.70 8.98
N GLY A 545 -2.74 -27.67 9.60
CA GLY A 545 -3.50 -27.42 10.83
C GLY A 545 -4.56 -26.32 10.67
N ASP A 546 -4.22 -25.11 11.15
CA ASP A 546 -5.04 -23.89 11.08
C ASP A 546 -4.82 -23.04 9.81
N LYS A 547 -3.93 -23.46 8.91
CA LYS A 547 -3.62 -22.77 7.65
C LYS A 547 -4.08 -23.56 6.43
N LEU A 548 -4.64 -22.85 5.47
CA LEU A 548 -4.92 -23.34 4.12
C LEU A 548 -4.15 -22.48 3.12
N ARG A 549 -3.38 -23.10 2.22
CA ARG A 549 -2.83 -22.39 1.06
C ARG A 549 -3.65 -22.73 -0.16
N ILE A 550 -4.18 -21.72 -0.83
CA ILE A 550 -5.10 -21.87 -1.95
C ILE A 550 -4.53 -21.12 -3.16
N LEU A 551 -4.45 -21.80 -4.30
CA LEU A 551 -4.18 -21.19 -5.60
C LEU A 551 -5.51 -20.96 -6.30
N ALA A 552 -5.72 -19.76 -6.83
CA ALA A 552 -6.85 -19.50 -7.71
C ALA A 552 -6.48 -18.61 -8.91
N GLY A 553 -7.00 -18.96 -10.07
CA GLY A 553 -7.00 -18.13 -11.26
C GLY A 553 -8.26 -17.28 -11.30
N GLY A 554 -8.12 -16.05 -11.77
CA GLY A 554 -9.21 -15.16 -12.07
C GLY A 554 -9.07 -14.57 -13.46
N SER A 555 -10.19 -14.19 -14.05
CA SER A 555 -10.24 -13.72 -15.43
C SER A 555 -11.08 -12.45 -15.59
N ALA A 556 -10.68 -11.62 -16.55
CA ALA A 556 -11.42 -10.41 -16.92
C ALA A 556 -11.34 -10.18 -18.43
N LYS A 557 -12.43 -9.65 -19.00
CA LYS A 557 -12.42 -9.20 -20.39
C LYS A 557 -11.50 -7.98 -20.52
N PRO A 558 -10.56 -7.96 -21.48
CA PRO A 558 -9.69 -6.81 -21.70
C PRO A 558 -10.51 -5.55 -22.02
N GLY A 559 -10.31 -4.50 -21.23
CA GLY A 559 -10.91 -3.18 -21.43
C GLY A 559 -9.88 -2.11 -21.80
N LEU A 560 -10.36 -0.89 -22.09
CA LEU A 560 -9.49 0.27 -22.34
C LEU A 560 -8.64 0.66 -21.12
N ASP A 561 -9.12 0.37 -19.92
CA ASP A 561 -8.39 0.56 -18.66
C ASP A 561 -7.73 -0.76 -18.23
N THR A 562 -6.41 -0.83 -18.41
CA THR A 562 -5.58 -1.98 -18.05
C THR A 562 -5.55 -2.23 -16.54
N LYS A 563 -5.64 -1.18 -15.73
CA LYS A 563 -5.67 -1.30 -14.27
C LYS A 563 -7.00 -1.90 -13.82
N ALA A 564 -8.12 -1.38 -14.32
CA ALA A 564 -9.44 -1.93 -13.99
C ALA A 564 -9.57 -3.40 -14.45
N THR A 565 -9.03 -3.74 -15.63
CA THR A 565 -9.01 -5.12 -16.13
C THR A 565 -8.24 -6.04 -15.18
N ARG A 566 -7.05 -5.61 -14.74
CA ARG A 566 -6.22 -6.35 -13.78
C ARG A 566 -6.91 -6.54 -12.44
N ASP A 567 -7.46 -5.47 -11.88
CA ASP A 567 -8.12 -5.48 -10.58
C ASP A 567 -9.37 -6.38 -10.60
N ASN A 568 -10.10 -6.40 -11.72
CA ASN A 568 -11.24 -7.32 -11.92
C ASN A 568 -10.80 -8.79 -11.95
N ALA A 569 -9.70 -9.12 -12.63
CA ALA A 569 -9.19 -10.50 -12.66
C ALA A 569 -8.69 -10.94 -11.28
N ILE A 570 -8.03 -10.06 -10.52
CA ILE A 570 -7.62 -10.34 -9.14
C ILE A 570 -8.86 -10.55 -8.24
N LYS A 571 -9.88 -9.70 -8.38
CA LYS A 571 -11.14 -9.82 -7.64
C LYS A 571 -11.85 -11.13 -7.94
N ASP A 572 -11.85 -11.60 -9.19
CA ASP A 572 -12.39 -12.92 -9.56
C ASP A 572 -11.63 -14.05 -8.86
N ALA A 573 -10.29 -14.02 -8.87
CA ALA A 573 -9.45 -15.00 -8.17
C ALA A 573 -9.71 -15.01 -6.65
N LEU A 574 -9.77 -13.83 -6.02
CA LEU A 574 -10.08 -13.69 -4.59
C LEU A 574 -11.49 -14.19 -4.25
N THR A 575 -12.46 -13.96 -5.14
CA THR A 575 -13.83 -14.48 -4.97
C THR A 575 -13.83 -16.02 -4.95
N LYS A 576 -13.07 -16.64 -5.85
CA LYS A 576 -12.86 -18.10 -5.88
C LYS A 576 -12.16 -18.60 -4.61
N ILE A 577 -11.15 -17.87 -4.11
CA ILE A 577 -10.47 -18.19 -2.83
C ILE A 577 -11.44 -18.13 -1.65
N VAL A 578 -12.27 -17.09 -1.54
CA VAL A 578 -13.24 -16.96 -0.45
C VAL A 578 -14.26 -18.11 -0.49
N ARG A 579 -14.74 -18.48 -1.68
CA ARG A 579 -15.63 -19.65 -1.85
C ARG A 579 -14.97 -20.95 -1.42
N LYS A 580 -13.73 -21.20 -1.86
CA LYS A 580 -12.99 -22.41 -1.50
C LYS A 580 -12.70 -22.47 0.00
N SER A 581 -12.35 -21.33 0.58
CA SER A 581 -12.14 -21.18 2.03
C SER A 581 -13.43 -21.45 2.81
N ALA A 582 -14.57 -20.94 2.36
CA ALA A 582 -15.85 -21.21 3.01
C ALA A 582 -16.21 -22.70 2.97
N ALA A 583 -15.95 -23.38 1.84
CA ALA A 583 -16.16 -24.83 1.71
C ALA A 583 -15.32 -25.62 2.73
N GLU A 584 -14.03 -25.31 2.81
CA GLU A 584 -13.08 -25.99 3.71
C GLU A 584 -13.31 -25.64 5.18
N VAL A 585 -13.55 -24.37 5.49
CA VAL A 585 -13.57 -23.84 6.86
C VAL A 585 -14.94 -23.94 7.52
N LEU A 586 -16.03 -23.70 6.78
CA LEU A 586 -17.39 -23.70 7.33
C LEU A 586 -18.06 -25.07 7.19
N LEU A 587 -17.86 -25.72 6.03
CA LEU A 587 -18.49 -27.01 5.71
C LEU A 587 -17.59 -28.21 6.00
N GLY A 588 -16.27 -28.01 6.08
CA GLY A 588 -15.31 -29.10 6.25
C GLY A 588 -15.22 -30.00 5.01
N GLN A 589 -15.50 -29.46 3.82
CA GLN A 589 -15.50 -30.23 2.56
C GLN A 589 -14.58 -29.59 1.53
N ASP A 590 -13.76 -30.40 0.87
CA ASP A 590 -12.97 -30.01 -0.30
C ASP A 590 -13.88 -29.96 -1.54
N LYS A 591 -14.64 -28.87 -1.68
CA LYS A 591 -15.55 -28.64 -2.80
C LYS A 591 -15.39 -27.25 -3.37
N ASP A 592 -15.64 -27.13 -4.66
CA ASP A 592 -15.64 -25.86 -5.37
C ASP A 592 -17.06 -25.30 -5.33
N LEU A 593 -17.32 -24.33 -4.45
CA LEU A 593 -18.61 -23.63 -4.35
C LEU A 593 -18.77 -22.57 -5.46
N LEU A 594 -18.33 -22.87 -6.68
CA LEU A 594 -18.26 -21.91 -7.79
C LEU A 594 -19.64 -21.45 -8.25
N ASP A 595 -20.64 -22.33 -8.16
CA ASP A 595 -22.03 -22.03 -8.53
C ASP A 595 -22.79 -21.32 -7.40
N VAL A 596 -22.25 -21.31 -6.18
CA VAL A 596 -22.86 -20.61 -5.05
C VAL A 596 -22.65 -19.11 -5.24
N PRO A 597 -23.72 -18.31 -5.37
CA PRO A 597 -23.58 -16.88 -5.46
C PRO A 597 -22.94 -16.34 -4.17
N ILE A 598 -22.18 -15.25 -4.30
CA ILE A 598 -21.48 -14.60 -3.19
C ILE A 598 -21.66 -13.10 -3.30
N ASP A 599 -21.97 -12.47 -2.18
CA ASP A 599 -22.16 -11.03 -2.09
C ASP A 599 -20.80 -10.32 -2.09
N GLU A 600 -20.70 -9.26 -2.89
CA GLU A 600 -19.47 -8.48 -3.03
C GLU A 600 -19.02 -7.87 -1.68
N TYR A 601 -19.95 -7.51 -0.80
CA TYR A 601 -19.63 -7.01 0.54
C TYR A 601 -18.84 -8.05 1.35
N ILE A 602 -19.23 -9.33 1.29
CA ILE A 602 -18.51 -10.42 1.95
C ILE A 602 -17.14 -10.61 1.33
N VAL A 603 -17.03 -10.64 -0.01
CA VAL A 603 -15.74 -10.75 -0.69
C VAL A 603 -14.81 -9.62 -0.24
N ASN A 604 -15.27 -8.38 -0.24
CA ASN A 604 -14.45 -7.22 0.10
C ASN A 604 -14.03 -7.22 1.58
N LYS A 605 -14.91 -7.63 2.50
CA LYS A 605 -14.59 -7.69 3.93
C LYS A 605 -13.62 -8.81 4.26
N VAL A 606 -13.82 -9.99 3.69
CA VAL A 606 -13.04 -11.18 4.01
C VAL A 606 -11.71 -11.18 3.26
N SER A 607 -11.68 -10.75 2.00
CA SER A 607 -10.43 -10.69 1.23
C SER A 607 -9.41 -9.72 1.80
N ALA A 608 -9.85 -8.66 2.52
CA ALA A 608 -8.95 -7.77 3.25
C ALA A 608 -8.16 -8.46 4.38
N GLY A 609 -8.67 -9.58 4.91
CA GLY A 609 -8.00 -10.39 5.93
C GLY A 609 -7.16 -11.55 5.38
N ILE A 610 -7.18 -11.77 4.06
CA ILE A 610 -6.45 -12.84 3.39
C ILE A 610 -5.10 -12.31 2.93
N ASP A 611 -4.02 -12.95 3.39
CA ASP A 611 -2.69 -12.68 2.88
C ASP A 611 -2.53 -13.38 1.53
N TYR A 612 -2.41 -12.59 0.45
CA TYR A 612 -2.30 -13.13 -0.90
C TYR A 612 -1.17 -12.48 -1.71
N GLU A 613 -0.67 -13.25 -2.67
CA GLU A 613 0.32 -12.84 -3.64
C GLU A 613 -0.19 -13.12 -5.05
N ILE A 614 0.02 -12.18 -5.97
CA ILE A 614 -0.27 -12.38 -7.38
C ILE A 614 0.91 -13.12 -7.99
N THR A 615 0.75 -14.41 -8.22
CA THR A 615 1.85 -15.27 -8.67
C THR A 615 2.08 -15.18 -10.18
N ALA A 616 1.07 -14.83 -10.98
CA ALA A 616 1.21 -14.59 -12.41
C ALA A 616 0.07 -13.72 -12.97
N THR A 617 0.34 -13.03 -14.09
CA THR A 617 -0.67 -12.30 -14.87
C THR A 617 -0.33 -12.36 -16.35
N GLY A 618 -1.34 -12.30 -17.22
CA GLY A 618 -1.11 -12.20 -18.65
C GLY A 618 -2.39 -12.17 -19.47
N GLU A 619 -2.26 -12.25 -20.79
CA GLU A 619 -3.38 -12.45 -21.69
C GLU A 619 -3.33 -13.86 -22.28
N TYR A 620 -4.48 -14.53 -22.28
CA TYR A 620 -4.63 -15.86 -22.85
C TYR A 620 -6.00 -15.98 -23.53
N GLN A 621 -6.00 -16.38 -24.81
CA GLN A 621 -7.23 -16.53 -25.62
C GLN A 621 -8.14 -15.27 -25.63
N GLY A 622 -7.54 -14.08 -25.62
CA GLY A 622 -8.30 -12.81 -25.62
C GLY A 622 -8.93 -12.44 -24.27
N ILE A 623 -8.49 -13.08 -23.18
CA ILE A 623 -8.92 -12.82 -21.81
C ILE A 623 -7.69 -12.47 -20.98
N TYR A 624 -7.79 -11.44 -20.14
CA TYR A 624 -6.76 -11.14 -19.15
C TYR A 624 -6.93 -12.07 -17.96
N PHE A 625 -5.87 -12.72 -17.51
CA PHE A 625 -5.88 -13.60 -16.35
C PHE A 625 -4.92 -13.13 -15.27
N ALA A 626 -5.27 -13.44 -14.02
CA ALA A 626 -4.41 -13.28 -12.85
C ALA A 626 -4.47 -14.56 -12.02
N VAL A 627 -3.32 -15.05 -11.57
CA VAL A 627 -3.23 -16.18 -10.65
C VAL A 627 -2.80 -15.65 -9.29
N VAL A 628 -3.55 -16.03 -8.26
CA VAL A 628 -3.36 -15.58 -6.88
C VAL A 628 -3.12 -16.79 -6.00
N SER A 629 -2.05 -16.72 -5.20
CA SER A 629 -1.77 -17.66 -4.13
C SER A 629 -2.12 -16.99 -2.80
N ALA A 630 -3.01 -17.59 -2.03
CA ALA A 630 -3.48 -17.04 -0.77
C ALA A 630 -3.19 -17.99 0.39
N THR A 631 -2.83 -17.41 1.54
CA THR A 631 -2.76 -18.11 2.82
C THR A 631 -3.96 -17.68 3.66
N VAL A 632 -4.79 -18.65 4.02
CA VAL A 632 -6.03 -18.45 4.78
C VAL A 632 -5.88 -19.10 6.14
N MET A 633 -5.90 -18.28 7.18
CA MET A 633 -5.99 -18.71 8.58
C MET A 633 -7.45 -19.05 8.89
N LYS A 634 -7.77 -20.29 9.29
CA LYS A 634 -9.16 -20.75 9.41
C LYS A 634 -9.91 -19.96 10.49
N GLU A 635 -9.30 -19.74 11.66
CA GLU A 635 -9.92 -18.98 12.74
C GLU A 635 -10.17 -17.52 12.35
N ARG A 636 -9.18 -16.85 11.73
CA ARG A 636 -9.31 -15.48 11.25
C ARG A 636 -10.42 -15.36 10.21
N PHE A 637 -10.47 -16.28 9.25
CA PHE A 637 -11.52 -16.33 8.23
C PHE A 637 -12.93 -16.42 8.85
N GLN A 638 -13.11 -17.27 9.87
CA GLN A 638 -14.39 -17.37 10.58
C GLN A 638 -14.76 -16.08 11.33
N ASN A 639 -13.77 -15.42 11.93
CA ASN A 639 -13.98 -14.15 12.63
C ASN A 639 -14.30 -13.01 11.67
N ASP A 640 -13.58 -12.87 10.55
CA ASP A 640 -13.82 -11.85 9.53
C ASP A 640 -15.23 -12.00 8.93
N ILE A 641 -15.66 -13.24 8.69
CA ILE A 641 -17.03 -13.56 8.29
C ILE A 641 -18.04 -13.12 9.35
N ARG A 642 -17.80 -13.46 10.62
CA ARG A 642 -18.69 -13.09 11.74
C ARG A 642 -18.81 -11.57 11.86
N ASP A 643 -17.70 -10.86 11.74
CA ASP A 643 -17.64 -9.41 11.86
C ASP A 643 -18.25 -8.71 10.64
N ALA A 644 -18.06 -9.26 9.43
CA ALA A 644 -18.76 -8.82 8.23
C ALA A 644 -20.27 -8.93 8.41
N LEU A 645 -20.77 -10.07 8.92
CA LEU A 645 -22.20 -10.27 9.16
C LEU A 645 -22.75 -9.38 10.30
N LYS A 646 -21.93 -9.05 11.31
CA LYS A 646 -22.30 -8.11 12.39
C LYS A 646 -22.36 -6.66 11.92
N SER A 647 -21.45 -6.26 11.03
CA SER A 647 -21.30 -4.89 10.52
C SER A 647 -22.00 -4.64 9.18
N ALA A 648 -22.67 -5.65 8.63
CA ALA A 648 -23.49 -5.52 7.43
C ALA A 648 -24.56 -4.44 7.64
N PRO A 649 -24.73 -3.49 6.71
CA PRO A 649 -25.64 -2.35 6.87
C PRO A 649 -27.10 -2.83 6.96
N SER A 650 -27.59 -2.98 8.19
CA SER A 650 -28.91 -3.45 8.64
C SER A 650 -29.37 -4.80 8.05
N GLY A 651 -29.12 -5.87 8.82
CA GLY A 651 -29.87 -7.14 8.86
C GLY A 651 -30.32 -7.71 7.51
N PHE A 652 -29.40 -8.32 6.75
CA PHE A 652 -29.78 -9.18 5.64
C PHE A 652 -30.33 -10.49 6.21
N ALA A 653 -31.61 -10.75 5.99
CA ALA A 653 -32.20 -12.07 6.17
C ALA A 653 -32.42 -12.71 4.79
N MET A 654 -32.24 -14.02 4.70
CA MET A 654 -32.61 -14.78 3.51
C MET A 654 -33.97 -15.42 3.75
N LEU A 655 -35.00 -15.00 3.02
CA LEU A 655 -36.31 -15.64 3.08
C LEU A 655 -36.41 -16.72 2.01
N ILE A 656 -36.67 -17.95 2.44
CA ILE A 656 -36.95 -19.09 1.57
C ILE A 656 -38.35 -19.58 1.90
N VAL A 657 -39.26 -19.52 0.94
CA VAL A 657 -40.65 -19.99 1.11
C VAL A 657 -40.89 -21.19 0.20
N ASP A 658 -41.22 -22.32 0.80
CA ASP A 658 -41.57 -23.56 0.12
C ASP A 658 -43.07 -23.86 0.31
N GLY A 659 -43.72 -24.34 -0.75
CA GLY A 659 -45.14 -24.73 -0.72
C GLY A 659 -46.17 -23.59 -0.83
N ASP A 660 -45.78 -22.33 -1.07
CA ASP A 660 -46.72 -21.22 -1.33
C ASP A 660 -47.29 -21.26 -2.76
N SER A 661 -48.10 -22.30 -3.03
CA SER A 661 -48.71 -22.53 -4.34
C SER A 661 -49.66 -21.42 -4.80
N SER A 662 -50.16 -20.61 -3.86
CA SER A 662 -51.09 -19.52 -4.14
C SER A 662 -50.38 -18.17 -4.32
N GLY A 663 -49.12 -18.04 -3.88
CA GLY A 663 -48.29 -16.85 -4.05
C GLY A 663 -48.71 -15.65 -3.19
N TYR A 664 -49.39 -15.88 -2.07
CA TYR A 664 -49.88 -14.80 -1.18
C TYR A 664 -49.07 -14.69 0.12
N ILE A 665 -48.40 -15.76 0.56
CA ILE A 665 -47.69 -15.82 1.84
C ILE A 665 -46.32 -15.15 1.69
N GLU A 666 -45.56 -15.51 0.66
CA GLU A 666 -44.22 -14.96 0.42
C GLU A 666 -44.25 -13.42 0.27
N PRO A 667 -45.12 -12.82 -0.58
CA PRO A 667 -45.17 -11.35 -0.70
C PRO A 667 -45.61 -10.64 0.59
N ALA A 668 -46.54 -11.23 1.35
CA ALA A 668 -47.01 -10.64 2.61
C ALA A 668 -45.92 -10.63 3.69
N MET A 669 -45.12 -11.72 3.76
CA MET A 669 -43.94 -11.78 4.63
C MET A 669 -42.87 -10.78 4.18
N ILE A 670 -42.55 -10.72 2.88
CA ILE A 670 -41.58 -9.76 2.33
C ILE A 670 -41.98 -8.33 2.71
N SER A 671 -43.22 -7.93 2.45
CA SER A 671 -43.71 -6.58 2.77
C SER A 671 -43.50 -6.27 4.24
N SER A 672 -43.99 -7.14 5.13
CA SER A 672 -43.94 -6.90 6.58
C SER A 672 -42.50 -6.86 7.13
N ILE A 673 -41.61 -7.70 6.61
CA ILE A 673 -40.20 -7.77 7.03
C ILE A 673 -39.44 -6.53 6.53
N VAL A 674 -39.65 -6.14 5.27
CA VAL A 674 -39.02 -4.94 4.69
C VAL A 674 -39.54 -3.66 5.33
N ASP A 675 -40.85 -3.58 5.62
CA ASP A 675 -41.47 -2.46 6.34
C ASP A 675 -40.91 -2.30 7.77
N ALA A 676 -40.44 -3.40 8.38
CA ALA A 676 -39.73 -3.38 9.66
C ALA A 676 -38.25 -2.95 9.54
N GLY A 677 -37.77 -2.63 8.34
CA GLY A 677 -36.40 -2.17 8.07
C GLY A 677 -35.38 -3.28 7.90
N ILE A 678 -35.82 -4.54 7.74
CA ILE A 678 -34.93 -5.69 7.48
C ILE A 678 -34.71 -5.81 5.97
N LYS A 679 -33.44 -5.85 5.55
CA LYS A 679 -33.11 -6.08 4.14
C LYS A 679 -33.21 -7.57 3.84
N LEU A 680 -33.79 -7.91 2.70
CA LEU A 680 -33.83 -9.28 2.23
C LEU A 680 -32.79 -9.48 1.13
N VAL A 681 -32.13 -10.63 1.17
CA VAL A 681 -31.31 -11.10 0.05
C VAL A 681 -32.20 -11.28 -1.16
N SER A 682 -31.68 -11.01 -2.37
CA SER A 682 -32.48 -11.13 -3.59
C SER A 682 -33.06 -12.54 -3.76
N LYS A 683 -34.24 -12.60 -4.39
CA LYS A 683 -34.95 -13.85 -4.65
C LYS A 683 -34.12 -14.80 -5.52
N ASP A 684 -33.39 -14.26 -6.50
CA ASP A 684 -32.51 -15.05 -7.39
C ASP A 684 -31.38 -15.73 -6.61
N PHE A 685 -30.80 -15.03 -5.64
CA PHE A 685 -29.74 -15.59 -4.79
C PHE A 685 -30.31 -16.70 -3.88
N SER A 686 -31.46 -16.45 -3.26
CA SER A 686 -32.14 -17.40 -2.39
C SER A 686 -32.53 -18.68 -3.15
N LYS A 687 -32.99 -18.53 -4.39
CA LYS A 687 -33.31 -19.65 -5.28
C LYS A 687 -32.08 -20.47 -5.66
N LYS A 688 -30.97 -19.82 -6.06
CA LYS A 688 -29.72 -20.52 -6.40
C LYS A 688 -29.13 -21.30 -5.22
N ILE A 689 -29.18 -20.73 -4.02
CA ILE A 689 -28.76 -21.44 -2.81
C ILE A 689 -29.63 -22.67 -2.54
N LEU A 690 -30.95 -22.58 -2.76
CA LEU A 690 -31.84 -23.71 -2.62
C LEU A 690 -31.60 -24.79 -3.69
N GLU A 691 -31.38 -24.40 -4.94
CA GLU A 691 -31.02 -25.30 -6.05
C GLU A 691 -29.72 -26.06 -5.73
N GLU A 692 -28.70 -25.37 -5.21
CA GLU A 692 -27.45 -25.98 -4.78
C GLU A 692 -27.62 -26.91 -3.56
N GLN A 693 -28.47 -26.52 -2.59
CA GLN A 693 -28.81 -27.37 -1.46
C GLN A 693 -29.48 -28.68 -1.91
N GLN A 694 -30.40 -28.61 -2.87
CA GLN A 694 -31.07 -29.78 -3.45
C GLN A 694 -30.12 -30.64 -4.28
N ARG A 695 -29.28 -30.02 -5.12
CA ARG A 695 -28.28 -30.70 -5.95
C ARG A 695 -27.25 -31.46 -5.11
N LEU A 696 -26.84 -30.89 -3.99
CA LEU A 696 -25.78 -31.42 -3.13
C LEU A 696 -26.30 -32.23 -1.93
N GLY A 697 -27.63 -32.31 -1.74
CA GLY A 697 -28.27 -33.08 -0.67
C GLY A 697 -28.00 -32.53 0.74
N TYR A 698 -27.80 -31.22 0.87
CA TYR A 698 -27.40 -30.61 2.13
C TYR A 698 -28.55 -30.49 3.14
N ASN A 699 -28.25 -30.63 4.44
CA ASN A 699 -29.24 -30.39 5.50
C ASN A 699 -29.40 -28.87 5.77
N LEU A 700 -30.40 -28.51 6.58
CA LEU A 700 -30.72 -27.11 6.91
C LEU A 700 -29.59 -26.39 7.66
N THR A 701 -28.75 -27.11 8.40
CA THR A 701 -27.56 -26.55 9.06
C THR A 701 -26.50 -26.11 8.05
N THR A 702 -26.23 -26.94 7.04
CA THR A 702 -25.31 -26.61 5.94
C THR A 702 -25.86 -25.45 5.09
N LEU A 703 -27.18 -25.39 4.88
CA LEU A 703 -27.85 -24.27 4.22
C LEU A 703 -27.60 -22.95 4.97
N GLY A 704 -27.75 -22.94 6.30
CA GLY A 704 -27.43 -21.77 7.13
C GLY A 704 -25.99 -21.30 6.95
N LYS A 705 -25.02 -22.25 6.97
CA LYS A 705 -23.61 -21.94 6.78
C LYS A 705 -23.27 -21.42 5.38
N LEU A 706 -23.98 -21.87 4.34
CA LEU A 706 -23.83 -21.35 2.98
C LEU A 706 -24.40 -19.93 2.82
N ALA A 707 -25.49 -19.61 3.53
CA ALA A 707 -26.12 -18.30 3.49
C ALA A 707 -25.23 -17.16 4.01
N VAL A 708 -24.16 -17.49 4.74
CA VAL A 708 -23.09 -16.54 5.08
C VAL A 708 -22.53 -15.83 3.84
N LEU A 709 -22.39 -16.54 2.72
CA LEU A 709 -21.86 -15.98 1.48
C LEU A 709 -22.80 -14.92 0.87
N SER A 710 -24.05 -14.85 1.30
CA SER A 710 -25.06 -13.91 0.81
C SER A 710 -25.21 -12.66 1.68
N SER A 711 -24.26 -12.40 2.59
CA SER A 711 -24.39 -11.42 3.67
C SER A 711 -25.53 -11.70 4.65
N ALA A 712 -26.25 -12.84 4.55
CA ALA A 712 -27.39 -13.09 5.41
C ALA A 712 -26.95 -13.52 6.81
N ARG A 713 -27.35 -12.76 7.83
CA ARG A 713 -27.13 -13.13 9.24
C ARG A 713 -28.05 -14.28 9.66
N TYR A 714 -29.25 -14.32 9.09
CA TYR A 714 -30.30 -15.28 9.39
C TYR A 714 -30.94 -15.84 8.12
N VAL A 715 -31.31 -17.12 8.14
CA VAL A 715 -32.17 -17.75 7.13
C VAL A 715 -33.55 -17.99 7.73
N LEU A 716 -34.58 -17.50 7.04
CA LEU A 716 -35.99 -17.71 7.35
C LEU A 716 -36.53 -18.79 6.42
N TYR A 717 -36.40 -20.05 6.83
CA TYR A 717 -36.89 -21.17 6.04
C TYR A 717 -38.34 -21.46 6.38
N THR A 718 -39.26 -21.09 5.48
CA THR A 718 -40.70 -21.12 5.69
C THR A 718 -41.35 -22.22 4.86
N LYS A 719 -42.01 -23.15 5.51
CA LYS A 719 -42.87 -24.15 4.87
C LYS A 719 -44.32 -23.73 4.97
N VAL A 720 -44.99 -23.70 3.83
CA VAL A 720 -46.42 -23.41 3.70
C VAL A 720 -47.14 -24.67 3.28
N THR A 721 -48.24 -24.96 3.95
CA THR A 721 -49.16 -26.04 3.57
C THR A 721 -50.58 -25.47 3.56
N SER A 722 -51.17 -25.43 2.38
CA SER A 722 -52.52 -24.93 2.16
C SER A 722 -53.41 -26.04 1.64
N THR A 723 -54.41 -26.45 2.44
CA THR A 723 -55.42 -27.43 2.04
C THR A 723 -56.74 -26.71 1.79
N SER A 724 -57.30 -26.87 0.60
CA SER A 724 -58.55 -26.25 0.18
C SER A 724 -59.67 -27.28 0.08
N THR A 725 -60.85 -26.94 0.58
CA THR A 725 -62.07 -27.76 0.47
C THR A 725 -63.23 -26.87 0.03
N TYR A 726 -63.94 -27.28 -1.02
CA TYR A 726 -65.14 -26.57 -1.47
C TYR A 726 -66.34 -26.98 -0.62
N VAL A 727 -67.02 -26.01 0.00
CA VAL A 727 -68.18 -26.25 0.86
C VAL A 727 -69.43 -25.87 0.05
N SER A 728 -70.07 -26.89 -0.53
CA SER A 728 -71.22 -26.77 -1.43
C SER A 728 -72.37 -25.95 -0.86
N ASP A 729 -72.65 -26.14 0.43
CA ASP A 729 -73.84 -25.62 1.12
C ASP A 729 -73.80 -24.09 1.26
N TYR A 730 -72.61 -23.50 1.17
CA TYR A 730 -72.39 -22.06 1.31
C TYR A 730 -71.77 -21.41 0.05
N GLY A 731 -71.49 -22.20 -0.99
CA GLY A 731 -70.88 -21.70 -2.23
C GLY A 731 -69.50 -21.07 -2.05
N VAL A 732 -68.70 -21.54 -1.08
CA VAL A 732 -67.39 -20.98 -0.75
C VAL A 732 -66.31 -22.05 -0.62
N TYR A 733 -65.06 -21.66 -0.84
CA TYR A 733 -63.88 -22.45 -0.50
C TYR A 733 -63.49 -22.17 0.95
N SER A 734 -63.29 -23.23 1.72
CA SER A 734 -62.61 -23.20 3.02
C SER A 734 -61.16 -23.60 2.82
N VAL A 735 -60.23 -22.74 3.23
CA VAL A 735 -58.80 -23.00 3.12
C VAL A 735 -58.19 -22.97 4.51
N ARG A 736 -57.53 -24.08 4.87
CA ARG A 736 -56.66 -24.19 6.04
C ARG A 736 -55.23 -23.94 5.59
N THR A 737 -54.61 -22.92 6.15
CA THR A 737 -53.22 -22.55 5.86
C THR A 737 -52.39 -22.74 7.12
N ALA A 738 -51.42 -23.65 7.04
CA ALA A 738 -50.40 -23.86 8.05
C ALA A 738 -49.06 -23.32 7.54
N VAL A 739 -48.39 -22.50 8.34
CA VAL A 739 -47.08 -21.93 8.03
C VAL A 739 -46.14 -22.20 9.19
N SER A 740 -44.95 -22.72 8.89
CA SER A 740 -43.88 -22.93 9.88
C SER A 740 -42.62 -22.27 9.36
N THR A 741 -42.07 -21.32 10.10
CA THR A 741 -40.79 -20.66 9.75
C THR A 741 -39.72 -21.08 10.74
N GLN A 742 -38.64 -21.67 10.26
CA GLN A 742 -37.43 -21.91 11.04
C GLN A 742 -36.46 -20.75 10.86
N ILE A 743 -36.01 -20.16 11.97
CA ILE A 743 -35.02 -19.09 11.98
C ILE A 743 -33.66 -19.71 12.27
N ILE A 744 -32.78 -19.70 11.28
CA ILE A 744 -31.45 -20.32 11.34
C ILE A 744 -30.41 -19.22 11.43
N ASP A 745 -29.51 -19.33 12.41
CA ASP A 745 -28.32 -18.49 12.51
C ASP A 745 -27.30 -18.94 11.44
N SER A 746 -26.93 -18.06 10.50
CA SER A 746 -26.01 -18.42 9.41
C SER A 746 -24.58 -18.72 9.88
N ILE A 747 -24.13 -18.13 10.99
CA ILE A 747 -22.78 -18.30 11.53
C ILE A 747 -22.63 -19.67 12.20
N THR A 748 -23.62 -20.06 13.00
CA THR A 748 -23.57 -21.33 13.75
C THR A 748 -24.24 -22.49 12.99
N GLY A 749 -25.17 -22.19 12.09
CA GLY A 749 -26.04 -23.16 11.43
C GLY A 749 -27.15 -23.70 12.33
N ASN A 750 -27.32 -23.16 13.54
CA ASN A 750 -28.31 -23.63 14.51
C ASN A 750 -29.68 -22.98 14.28
N ILE A 751 -30.74 -23.75 14.51
CA ILE A 751 -32.12 -23.23 14.55
C ILE A 751 -32.30 -22.52 15.89
N LEU A 752 -32.58 -21.22 15.85
CA LEU A 752 -32.82 -20.39 17.03
C LEU A 752 -34.25 -20.57 17.55
N THR A 753 -35.22 -20.55 16.65
CA THR A 753 -36.64 -20.70 16.96
C THR A 753 -37.40 -21.17 15.71
N ALA A 754 -38.61 -21.70 15.91
CA ALA A 754 -39.48 -22.16 14.84
C ALA A 754 -40.94 -21.70 15.04
N PRO A 755 -41.26 -20.41 14.83
CA PRO A 755 -42.64 -19.93 14.88
C PRO A 755 -43.56 -20.73 13.97
N GLN A 756 -44.79 -20.95 14.43
CA GLN A 756 -45.86 -21.63 13.69
C GLN A 756 -47.12 -20.77 13.65
N PHE A 757 -47.83 -20.88 12.54
CA PHE A 757 -49.10 -20.22 12.30
C PHE A 757 -50.05 -21.22 11.65
N GLU A 758 -51.30 -21.22 12.11
CA GLU A 758 -52.35 -21.99 11.49
C GLU A 758 -53.66 -21.23 11.57
N GLU A 759 -54.33 -21.06 10.45
CA GLU A 759 -55.65 -20.43 10.39
C GLU A 759 -56.51 -21.06 9.28
N VAL A 760 -57.82 -21.04 9.48
CA VAL A 760 -58.81 -21.42 8.48
C VAL A 760 -59.67 -20.22 8.14
N ASN A 761 -59.86 -19.95 6.85
CA ASN A 761 -60.75 -18.88 6.39
C ASN A 761 -61.52 -19.31 5.15
N THR A 762 -62.57 -18.56 4.80
CA THR A 762 -63.44 -18.87 3.67
C THR A 762 -63.51 -17.72 2.66
N GLY A 763 -63.67 -18.08 1.39
CA GLY A 763 -63.73 -17.11 0.29
C GLY A 763 -64.43 -17.67 -0.93
N ALA A 764 -64.87 -16.78 -1.84
CA ALA A 764 -65.45 -17.16 -3.12
C ALA A 764 -64.46 -17.97 -3.99
N THR A 765 -63.16 -17.80 -3.76
CA THR A 765 -62.08 -18.61 -4.32
C THR A 765 -61.10 -19.01 -3.22
N ALA A 766 -60.30 -20.05 -3.44
CA ALA A 766 -59.23 -20.44 -2.52
C ALA A 766 -58.24 -19.29 -2.28
N GLN A 767 -57.90 -18.54 -3.33
CA GLN A 767 -57.03 -17.36 -3.25
C GLN A 767 -57.64 -16.24 -2.40
N ALA A 768 -58.96 -16.01 -2.50
CA ALA A 768 -59.64 -15.01 -1.69
C ALA A 768 -59.66 -15.41 -0.20
N ALA A 769 -59.78 -16.71 0.10
CA ALA A 769 -59.67 -17.22 1.46
C ALA A 769 -58.25 -17.00 2.03
N VAL A 770 -57.20 -17.35 1.26
CA VAL A 770 -55.80 -17.12 1.67
C VAL A 770 -55.49 -15.62 1.81
N SER A 771 -56.01 -14.78 0.92
CA SER A 771 -55.85 -13.32 1.00
C SER A 771 -56.42 -12.74 2.31
N LYS A 772 -57.56 -13.25 2.79
CA LYS A 772 -58.11 -12.86 4.09
C LYS A 772 -57.22 -13.28 5.26
N ILE A 773 -56.62 -14.48 5.18
CA ILE A 773 -55.69 -15.00 6.19
C ILE A 773 -54.46 -14.08 6.29
N VAL A 774 -53.79 -13.78 5.18
CA VAL A 774 -52.55 -12.96 5.20
C VAL A 774 -52.78 -11.51 5.61
N ASN A 775 -53.98 -10.97 5.34
CA ASN A 775 -54.35 -9.63 5.77
C ASN A 775 -54.85 -9.56 7.23
N GLY A 776 -55.12 -10.71 7.84
CA GLY A 776 -55.61 -10.85 9.21
C GLY A 776 -54.57 -10.47 10.27
N GLN A 777 -55.05 -10.08 11.46
CA GLN A 777 -54.18 -9.67 12.56
C GLN A 777 -53.33 -10.83 13.09
N ASN A 778 -53.83 -12.07 13.05
CA ASN A 778 -53.08 -13.24 13.50
C ASN A 778 -51.83 -13.49 12.65
N PHE A 779 -51.95 -13.37 11.32
CA PHE A 779 -50.81 -13.52 10.42
C PHE A 779 -49.80 -12.39 10.62
N LYS A 780 -50.27 -11.14 10.80
CA LYS A 780 -49.38 -10.01 11.15
C LYS A 780 -48.64 -10.24 12.46
N ASN A 781 -49.33 -10.75 13.48
CA ASN A 781 -48.70 -11.10 14.77
C ASN A 781 -47.67 -12.21 14.61
N TYR A 782 -47.94 -13.22 13.77
CA TYR A 782 -46.99 -14.27 13.44
C TYR A 782 -45.71 -13.71 12.78
N VAL A 783 -45.84 -12.86 11.77
CA VAL A 783 -44.67 -12.25 11.12
C VAL A 783 -43.93 -11.32 12.09
N GLN A 784 -44.66 -10.63 12.99
CA GLN A 784 -44.04 -9.83 14.05
C GLN A 784 -43.23 -10.69 15.03
N GLN A 785 -43.68 -11.91 15.37
CA GLN A 785 -42.89 -12.84 16.19
C GLN A 785 -41.57 -13.24 15.51
N ILE A 786 -41.60 -13.45 14.19
CA ILE A 786 -40.38 -13.71 13.40
C ILE A 786 -39.45 -12.50 13.50
N ILE A 787 -39.96 -11.30 13.22
CA ILE A 787 -39.18 -10.04 13.28
C ILE A 787 -38.54 -9.84 14.65
N ASN A 788 -39.32 -10.05 15.73
CA ASN A 788 -38.82 -9.89 17.10
C ASN A 788 -37.75 -10.91 17.48
N SER A 789 -37.75 -12.09 16.86
CA SER A 789 -36.79 -13.16 17.12
C SER A 789 -35.43 -12.93 16.45
N LEU A 790 -35.34 -11.97 15.54
CA LEU A 790 -34.08 -11.55 14.93
C LEU A 790 -33.40 -10.60 15.92
N ASN A 791 -32.54 -11.14 16.80
CA ASN A 791 -31.81 -10.33 17.78
C ASN A 791 -30.99 -9.25 17.06
N PHE A 792 -31.42 -7.99 17.19
CA PHE A 792 -30.77 -6.82 16.60
C PHE A 792 -29.66 -6.30 17.51
N GLU A 793 -28.47 -6.89 17.45
CA GLU A 793 -27.31 -6.33 18.17
C GLU A 793 -26.89 -4.94 17.65
N ASN A 794 -27.32 -4.52 16.45
CA ASN A 794 -26.83 -3.29 15.80
C ASN A 794 -27.89 -2.41 15.12
N VAL A 795 -29.17 -2.47 15.52
CA VAL A 795 -30.16 -1.50 15.05
C VAL A 795 -30.88 -0.93 16.26
N GLN A 796 -30.58 0.33 16.62
CA GLN A 796 -31.58 1.13 17.32
C GLN A 796 -32.77 1.20 16.38
N THR A 797 -33.80 0.38 16.62
CA THR A 797 -35.10 0.55 16.01
C THR A 797 -35.52 1.98 16.35
N LYS A 798 -35.58 2.86 15.35
CA LYS A 798 -36.10 4.20 15.54
C LYS A 798 -37.52 4.03 16.06
N LYS A 799 -37.73 4.28 17.36
CA LYS A 799 -39.06 4.21 17.98
C LYS A 799 -39.98 5.12 17.18
N VAL A 800 -41.01 4.55 16.57
CA VAL A 800 -42.03 5.32 15.85
C VAL A 800 -43.11 5.70 16.85
N PHE A 801 -43.36 7.00 16.95
CA PHE A 801 -44.36 7.60 17.83
C PHE A 801 -45.52 8.12 16.98
N ARG A 802 -46.75 7.85 17.41
CA ARG A 802 -47.97 8.31 16.74
C ARG A 802 -48.56 9.47 17.54
N TYR A 803 -48.78 10.60 16.88
CA TYR A 803 -49.34 11.81 17.47
C TYR A 803 -50.69 12.15 16.86
N THR A 804 -51.63 12.57 17.69
CA THR A 804 -52.96 13.04 17.27
C THR A 804 -53.12 14.52 17.60
N PHE A 805 -53.56 15.30 16.64
CA PHE A 805 -53.83 16.73 16.75
C PHE A 805 -55.31 16.99 16.48
N VAL A 806 -55.99 17.61 17.44
CA VAL A 806 -57.34 18.15 17.29
C VAL A 806 -57.22 19.58 16.80
N LEU A 807 -57.76 19.84 15.62
CA LEU A 807 -57.60 21.10 14.90
C LEU A 807 -58.85 21.95 15.07
N GLU A 808 -58.69 23.23 15.43
CA GLU A 808 -59.79 24.20 15.41
C GLU A 808 -60.23 24.53 13.97
N ARG A 809 -59.28 24.51 13.02
CA ARG A 809 -59.52 24.68 11.57
C ARG A 809 -58.56 23.81 10.77
N ALA A 810 -59.03 23.27 9.65
CA ALA A 810 -58.24 22.41 8.76
C ALA A 810 -56.90 23.05 8.31
N VAL A 811 -56.90 24.38 8.10
CA VAL A 811 -55.71 25.14 7.69
C VAL A 811 -54.57 25.03 8.71
N TYR A 812 -54.87 24.95 10.01
CA TYR A 812 -53.86 24.82 11.06
C TYR A 812 -53.13 23.47 11.00
N GLY A 813 -53.83 22.40 10.58
CA GLY A 813 -53.20 21.11 10.35
C GLY A 813 -52.20 21.14 9.18
N SER A 814 -52.51 21.87 8.11
CA SER A 814 -51.58 22.05 6.99
C SER A 814 -50.36 22.89 7.41
N MET A 815 -50.58 24.02 8.09
CA MET A 815 -49.47 24.86 8.58
C MET A 815 -48.55 24.09 9.55
N LEU A 816 -49.12 23.30 10.47
CA LEU A 816 -48.35 22.47 11.37
C LEU A 816 -47.48 21.45 10.62
N MET A 817 -48.02 20.82 9.58
CA MET A 817 -47.26 19.89 8.75
C MET A 817 -46.10 20.56 8.00
N ASP A 818 -46.27 21.80 7.53
CA ASP A 818 -45.19 22.54 6.86
C ASP A 818 -44.02 22.80 7.83
N TYR A 819 -44.31 23.25 9.06
CA TYR A 819 -43.27 23.42 10.08
C TYR A 819 -42.58 22.11 10.47
N LEU A 820 -43.36 21.04 10.59
CA LEU A 820 -42.85 19.73 10.96
C LEU A 820 -41.97 19.12 9.86
N ASN A 821 -42.40 19.19 8.60
CA ASN A 821 -41.63 18.70 7.45
C ASN A 821 -40.38 19.56 7.18
N ALA A 822 -40.41 20.86 7.50
CA ALA A 822 -39.24 21.73 7.37
C ALA A 822 -38.13 21.39 8.38
N LYS A 823 -38.48 20.81 9.53
CA LYS A 823 -37.51 20.50 10.59
C LYS A 823 -37.15 19.02 10.71
N TYR A 824 -38.08 18.12 10.40
CA TYR A 824 -37.91 16.69 10.61
C TYR A 824 -38.26 15.92 9.34
N GLU A 825 -37.35 15.06 8.91
CA GLU A 825 -37.57 14.17 7.76
C GLU A 825 -38.37 12.92 8.14
N GLY A 826 -39.16 12.41 7.20
CA GLY A 826 -39.84 11.11 7.33
C GLY A 826 -41.12 11.11 8.17
N ILE A 827 -41.82 12.25 8.28
CA ILE A 827 -43.13 12.31 8.93
C ILE A 827 -44.20 11.73 7.99
N LYS A 828 -44.94 10.74 8.50
CA LYS A 828 -46.02 10.07 7.76
C LYS A 828 -47.37 10.54 8.27
N ILE A 829 -48.23 11.03 7.38
CA ILE A 829 -49.63 11.33 7.72
C ILE A 829 -50.42 10.03 7.70
N ILE A 830 -51.08 9.70 8.82
CA ILE A 830 -51.92 8.52 8.98
C ILE A 830 -53.39 8.86 8.76
N GLU A 831 -53.80 10.06 9.20
CA GLU A 831 -55.17 10.53 9.07
C GLU A 831 -55.17 12.06 8.94
N LYS A 832 -55.95 12.62 8.03
CA LYS A 832 -56.17 14.07 7.92
C LYS A 832 -57.63 14.35 7.61
N ALA A 833 -58.29 15.05 8.53
CA ALA A 833 -59.68 15.51 8.45
C ALA A 833 -59.75 16.97 8.91
N ASP A 834 -60.90 17.63 8.71
CA ASP A 834 -61.05 19.06 8.98
C ASP A 834 -60.77 19.46 10.43
N THR A 835 -60.99 18.55 11.37
CA THR A 835 -60.83 18.76 12.81
C THR A 835 -59.77 17.85 13.45
N LYS A 836 -59.07 17.03 12.65
CA LYS A 836 -58.15 16.01 13.19
C LYS A 836 -57.00 15.70 12.24
N LEU A 837 -55.78 15.61 12.77
CA LEU A 837 -54.59 15.17 12.07
C LEU A 837 -53.85 14.12 12.90
N VAL A 838 -53.52 12.98 12.31
CA VAL A 838 -52.72 11.93 12.95
C VAL A 838 -51.45 11.72 12.13
N ILE A 839 -50.30 11.74 12.80
CA ILE A 839 -48.99 11.56 12.18
C ILE A 839 -48.18 10.49 12.90
N GLU A 840 -47.25 9.88 12.18
CA GLU A 840 -46.21 9.01 12.69
C GLU A 840 -44.83 9.59 12.41
N THR A 841 -43.94 9.54 13.40
CA THR A 841 -42.57 10.04 13.29
C THR A 841 -41.63 9.32 14.24
N ASN A 842 -40.33 9.37 13.97
CA ASN A 842 -39.28 8.83 14.83
C ASN A 842 -38.84 9.80 15.94
N VAL A 843 -39.49 10.96 16.06
CA VAL A 843 -39.17 12.02 17.04
C VAL A 843 -39.97 11.81 18.33
N ASP A 844 -39.28 11.79 19.47
CA ASP A 844 -39.90 11.62 20.79
C ASP A 844 -40.67 12.87 21.26
N MET A 845 -41.54 12.66 22.25
CA MET A 845 -42.51 13.66 22.69
C MET A 845 -41.84 14.92 23.26
N ASN A 846 -40.75 14.78 24.03
CA ASN A 846 -40.09 15.93 24.66
C ASN A 846 -39.45 16.83 23.60
N THR A 847 -38.85 16.22 22.58
CA THR A 847 -38.25 16.93 21.45
C THR A 847 -39.31 17.68 20.63
N LEU A 848 -40.45 17.03 20.35
CA LEU A 848 -41.57 17.65 19.65
C LEU A 848 -42.22 18.78 20.44
N GLU A 849 -42.47 18.58 21.74
CA GLU A 849 -43.02 19.62 22.63
C GLU A 849 -42.09 20.84 22.73
N THR A 850 -40.77 20.63 22.69
CA THR A 850 -39.81 21.73 22.65
C THR A 850 -39.89 22.50 21.34
N PHE A 851 -40.06 21.80 20.21
CA PHE A 851 -40.25 22.44 18.91
C PHE A 851 -41.58 23.18 18.79
N PHE A 852 -42.66 22.66 19.36
CA PHE A 852 -43.96 23.36 19.36
C PHE A 852 -43.87 24.76 19.99
N LYS A 853 -43.00 24.93 20.99
CA LYS A 853 -42.75 26.23 21.62
C LYS A 853 -42.03 27.24 20.72
N THR A 854 -41.41 26.79 19.62
CA THR A 854 -40.74 27.67 18.65
C THR A 854 -41.64 28.05 17.48
N ILE A 855 -42.90 27.60 17.46
CA ILE A 855 -43.86 27.92 16.41
C ILE A 855 -44.73 29.09 16.91
N ASP A 856 -44.47 30.30 16.41
CA ASP A 856 -45.20 31.50 16.85
C ASP A 856 -46.58 31.66 16.18
N ALA A 857 -46.80 30.98 15.05
CA ALA A 857 -48.00 31.12 14.23
C ALA A 857 -49.17 30.22 14.66
N LEU A 858 -48.95 29.28 15.58
CA LEU A 858 -49.93 28.31 16.05
C LEU A 858 -49.75 28.08 17.56
N LYS A 859 -50.85 27.97 18.29
CA LYS A 859 -50.82 27.58 19.70
C LYS A 859 -51.14 26.10 19.84
N ILE A 860 -50.13 25.33 20.25
CA ILE A 860 -50.23 23.87 20.39
C ILE A 860 -50.25 23.51 21.88
N LYS A 861 -51.39 23.03 22.37
CA LYS A 861 -51.59 22.68 23.78
C LYS A 861 -51.71 21.17 23.94
N LYS A 862 -50.94 20.59 24.86
CA LYS A 862 -51.07 19.18 25.21
C LYS A 862 -52.41 18.91 25.90
N ILE A 863 -53.14 17.90 25.40
CA ILE A 863 -54.37 17.38 26.02
C ILE A 863 -54.00 16.17 26.89
N SER A 864 -53.27 15.23 26.31
CA SER A 864 -52.70 14.06 26.98
C SER A 864 -51.44 13.62 26.23
N ASP A 865 -50.75 12.57 26.70
CA ASP A 865 -49.56 12.08 26.00
C ASP A 865 -49.89 11.73 24.56
N TYR A 866 -49.05 12.24 23.65
CA TYR A 866 -49.21 12.12 22.19
C TYR A 866 -50.49 12.74 21.59
N ASN A 867 -51.27 13.49 22.37
CA ASN A 867 -52.52 14.13 21.91
C ASN A 867 -52.53 15.64 22.20
N TYR A 868 -52.77 16.45 21.17
CA TYR A 868 -52.63 17.91 21.23
C TYR A 868 -53.83 18.63 20.62
N GLN A 869 -54.11 19.83 21.11
CA GLN A 869 -55.05 20.78 20.52
C GLN A 869 -54.25 21.86 19.78
N VAL A 870 -54.65 22.17 18.55
CA VAL A 870 -54.01 23.19 17.71
C VAL A 870 -55.02 24.30 17.43
N THR A 871 -54.72 25.48 17.95
CA THR A 871 -55.47 26.72 17.72
C THR A 871 -54.55 27.77 17.10
N LYS A 872 -55.12 28.93 16.74
CA LYS A 872 -54.30 30.08 16.36
C LYS A 872 -53.41 30.55 17.52
#